data_AF-A0A231RT62-F1
#
_entry.id   AF-A0A231RT62-F1
#
_cell.length_a   1.000
_cell.length_b   1.000
_cell.length_c   1.000
_cell.angle_alpha   90.00
_cell.angle_beta   90.00
_cell.angle_gamma   90.00
#
_symmetry.space_group_name_H-M   'P 1'
#
loop_
_entity.id
_entity.type
_entity.pdbx_description
1 polymer ?
#
loop_
_entity_poly.entity_id
_entity_poly.type
_entity_poly.pdbx_seq_one_letter_code
_entity_poly.pdbx_strand_id
1 'polypeptide(L)'
;MGDYMRRIKYWTSGYNPGSIGGAFASSRKISLVMAFLLIFSGFWSGWRVETARADGADSILYVKMEGDDANGGTGWDDAFATLQKALDTADTSSGQTYQIWIAKGTYIPTHTFPASSVCVERRPDPPNPPESWLCLRYEMQVDPRTAHFAMKNDVAIYGGFAGTEDPATFSLADRDFANNETILSGDLGNHLAAYHVFYHPNLALDATAVLDGVTISGGRGVEHQGYGGGMYNDRSSPALTHVTFSGNYAQYAGGAMANQSSNPTLTHVTISGNEARRGGGMYNAGGSSPILTHVTISDNKAFINEGGGMSNNSGSSPVLTHVTISGNEANIGGGMYNSDSSPTLTNVIISGNKARDISPGGRVGGGIYTRNGSLTLTHVTISGNWAAFEAGGMYNDESATTIRNSIIWGNSTTDEYNPSIVISPWWSTFPVISHSLIEYSNGSGDNWNASVGSDDGNNIDADPKFVDYQLATIDSTSSGDYRLRKDSPAINAGNSIDIPNGIITDLDGNIRVAGASVDMGAYEYERVLPVPRNLIGTAGDRQVTLSWDVVNFADSYEVYKYEGATGPVTTDDWELVARDINVTTYEVTELTNGTGYAFAVKAVSTLGDSDFTDAAAIATSSTVPDAPSGVSATAGNGQAVVSFTVPTNNGGSAITGYTVTALVNGSATGMTETGTASPITVSGLTNGTAYTFSVRATSALGDSSESDPSGEVTPRTVPGAPTRVSATAGNGQAVVSFTAPTNNGGSAITGYTVTALVDGSATGMTATGTASPITVTGLTNGTSYTFTVRATNAAGDSAESSPTEPRTPLSPASAPDPAPAPVPDAPTESGNNSLVVLVISTNGSITIPVGGSGEVSLGEEISIVIPHGASEREQHITIEKVLNTEDLISEGEALASDIYELMKNFSEKFDKPATLTFVFDPSVAGSNQTFAIFYYDETEKKWIKVGGEVSGNTIRAEVDQLTKFAVFAIDEEASATDRNVIVFSDIFEHWAEESIKQAVLDGIITGYPDGTFRPDEPVSRAEFTVMLAHALDLDGSGAVLPFTDRAEIGAWAEEAVARAVLAGIVNGYGAGRFQPNAPITRSEMATMIARALQLPTEAITKTDFTDDDRIPGWAKSAVESLRKLDIVNGRGDGKYVPDDKLTRAESVVALLRMLRSQGQD
;
A
#
# COMPACT_ATOMS: atom_id res chain seq x y z
N MET A 1 38.19 -15.06 51.83
CA MET A 1 38.27 -13.59 51.95
C MET A 1 38.13 -13.09 53.39
N GLY A 2 37.09 -13.48 54.14
CA GLY A 2 36.73 -12.88 55.44
C GLY A 2 37.75 -12.96 56.59
N ASP A 3 38.79 -13.79 56.51
CA ASP A 3 39.79 -14.00 57.59
C ASP A 3 41.13 -13.26 57.39
N TYR A 4 41.32 -12.56 56.26
CA TYR A 4 42.55 -11.77 56.02
C TYR A 4 42.38 -10.27 56.35
N MET A 5 41.14 -9.78 56.39
CA MET A 5 40.77 -8.37 56.62
C MET A 5 40.74 -7.97 58.11
N ARG A 6 41.66 -8.49 58.93
CA ARG A 6 41.81 -8.09 60.36
C ARG A 6 43.23 -7.72 60.80
N ARG A 7 44.22 -7.77 59.91
CA ARG A 7 45.60 -7.35 60.23
C ARG A 7 46.29 -6.69 59.04
N ILE A 8 46.01 -5.41 58.81
CA ILE A 8 46.99 -4.36 58.45
C ILE A 8 46.31 -3.02 58.76
N LYS A 9 46.75 -2.40 59.85
CA LYS A 9 46.55 -0.98 60.19
C LYS A 9 47.89 -0.56 60.82
N TYR A 10 48.32 0.67 60.55
CA TYR A 10 49.64 1.28 60.85
C TYR A 10 50.69 1.25 59.72
N TRP A 11 51.39 2.41 59.62
CA TRP A 11 52.46 2.79 58.70
C TRP A 11 52.04 3.01 57.22
N THR A 12 52.33 4.15 56.57
CA THR A 12 53.08 5.35 57.01
C THR A 12 52.65 6.60 56.24
N SER A 13 52.76 7.77 56.87
CA SER A 13 52.40 9.08 56.31
C SER A 13 53.59 9.83 55.71
N GLY A 14 53.38 10.45 54.55
CA GLY A 14 54.08 11.65 54.08
C GLY A 14 55.38 11.45 53.28
N TYR A 15 55.45 12.02 52.08
CA TYR A 15 56.44 13.06 51.73
C TYR A 15 56.05 13.75 50.39
N ASN A 16 56.43 15.03 50.25
CA ASN A 16 56.15 15.88 49.07
C ASN A 16 57.29 15.76 48.02
N PRO A 17 57.05 15.97 46.71
CA PRO A 17 58.00 15.59 45.66
C PRO A 17 59.05 16.68 45.35
N GLY A 18 60.20 16.24 44.85
CA GLY A 18 61.29 17.11 44.41
C GLY A 18 62.00 16.59 43.16
N SER A 19 61.92 17.39 42.09
CA SER A 19 62.90 17.54 40.99
C SER A 19 63.26 16.37 40.05
N ILE A 20 63.00 16.63 38.76
CA ILE A 20 63.95 16.54 37.62
C ILE A 20 64.40 15.13 37.16
N GLY A 21 63.80 14.68 36.06
CA GLY A 21 64.45 14.82 34.75
C GLY A 21 65.69 13.98 34.40
N GLY A 22 65.45 12.89 33.66
CA GLY A 22 66.29 12.52 32.51
C GLY A 22 67.39 11.46 32.72
N ALA A 23 67.22 10.31 32.07
CA ALA A 23 68.30 9.60 31.34
C ALA A 23 67.70 8.50 30.42
N PHE A 24 68.39 8.25 29.30
CA PHE A 24 67.92 7.38 28.21
C PHE A 24 68.09 5.88 28.48
N ALA A 25 67.19 5.10 27.85
CA ALA A 25 67.40 3.81 27.19
C ALA A 25 68.53 2.85 27.67
N SER A 26 68.16 1.61 28.01
CA SER A 26 68.23 0.48 27.05
C SER A 26 68.17 -0.90 27.72
N SER A 27 67.31 -1.79 27.22
CA SER A 27 67.65 -3.17 26.82
C SER A 27 66.39 -4.01 26.58
N ARG A 28 66.35 -4.69 25.43
CA ARG A 28 65.23 -5.55 25.02
C ARG A 28 65.25 -6.87 25.81
N LYS A 29 64.67 -6.89 27.02
CA LYS A 29 64.40 -8.15 27.77
C LYS A 29 63.22 -8.12 28.76
N ILE A 30 62.42 -7.04 28.79
CA ILE A 30 61.25 -6.88 29.69
C ILE A 30 59.89 -6.95 28.93
N SER A 31 59.91 -6.97 27.59
CA SER A 31 58.71 -6.86 26.75
C SER A 31 57.70 -8.02 26.79
N LEU A 32 57.98 -9.13 27.49
CA LEU A 32 57.03 -10.26 27.63
C LEU A 32 56.41 -10.40 29.02
N VAL A 33 57.01 -9.79 30.07
CA VAL A 33 56.52 -9.92 31.45
C VAL A 33 55.72 -8.69 31.90
N MET A 34 56.00 -7.50 31.34
CA MET A 34 55.15 -6.32 31.58
C MET A 34 53.78 -6.41 30.89
N ALA A 35 53.66 -7.13 29.77
CA ALA A 35 52.38 -7.29 29.06
C ALA A 35 51.33 -8.04 29.90
N PHE A 36 51.75 -8.97 30.77
CA PHE A 36 50.84 -9.76 31.62
C PHE A 36 50.46 -9.07 32.95
N LEU A 37 51.15 -7.99 33.34
CA LEU A 37 50.90 -7.26 34.60
C LEU A 37 50.10 -5.97 34.41
N LEU A 38 49.95 -5.47 33.17
CA LEU A 38 49.14 -4.28 32.86
C LEU A 38 47.62 -4.55 32.81
N ILE A 39 47.18 -5.80 32.85
CA ILE A 39 45.77 -6.18 32.68
C ILE A 39 44.96 -6.08 33.99
N PHE A 40 45.61 -5.97 35.16
CA PHE A 40 44.92 -6.11 36.47
C PHE A 40 45.09 -4.95 37.47
N SER A 41 45.58 -3.78 37.06
CA SER A 41 45.71 -2.59 37.94
C SER A 41 44.91 -1.36 37.48
N GLY A 42 43.89 -1.53 36.63
CA GLY A 42 43.08 -0.44 36.07
C GLY A 42 41.80 -0.07 36.85
N PHE A 43 41.46 -0.80 37.91
CA PHE A 43 40.26 -0.53 38.71
C PHE A 43 40.56 0.41 39.89
N TRP A 44 40.38 1.71 39.65
CA TRP A 44 39.84 2.76 40.54
C TRP A 44 40.42 4.15 40.15
N SER A 45 39.65 4.93 39.37
CA SER A 45 39.37 6.37 39.57
C SER A 45 39.09 7.12 38.24
N GLY A 46 37.82 7.49 38.03
CA GLY A 46 37.37 8.74 37.39
C GLY A 46 37.61 9.00 35.89
N TRP A 47 36.55 9.51 35.23
CA TRP A 47 36.57 10.35 34.02
C TRP A 47 36.92 9.67 32.68
N ARG A 48 35.92 9.11 31.99
CA ARG A 48 36.00 8.80 30.55
C ARG A 48 34.98 9.60 29.75
N VAL A 49 35.48 10.53 28.94
CA VAL A 49 34.80 10.87 27.67
C VAL A 49 35.21 9.76 26.72
N GLU A 50 34.27 8.94 26.27
CA GLU A 50 34.56 7.86 25.32
C GLU A 50 34.71 8.43 23.91
N THR A 51 35.96 8.66 23.50
CA THR A 51 36.28 8.99 22.10
C THR A 51 36.39 7.69 21.30
N ALA A 52 35.33 7.36 20.57
CA ALA A 52 35.40 6.32 19.52
C ALA A 52 36.37 6.81 18.43
N ARG A 53 37.52 6.14 18.27
CA ARG A 53 38.56 6.60 17.35
C ARG A 53 38.55 5.83 16.03
N ALA A 54 38.16 6.54 14.98
CA ALA A 54 38.50 6.34 13.57
C ALA A 54 38.24 4.94 12.99
N ASP A 55 37.14 4.84 12.24
CA ASP A 55 37.19 4.59 10.79
C ASP A 55 35.85 5.01 10.15
N GLY A 56 35.78 6.22 9.55
CA GLY A 56 34.75 6.56 8.56
C GLY A 56 33.39 7.12 9.03
N ALA A 57 33.29 7.71 10.22
CA ALA A 57 32.16 8.57 10.63
C ALA A 57 32.66 9.73 11.49
N ASP A 58 32.02 10.91 11.41
CA ASP A 58 32.49 12.13 12.07
C ASP A 58 32.45 12.06 13.60
N SER A 59 33.30 12.86 14.26
CA SER A 59 33.67 12.68 15.66
C SER A 59 32.55 13.02 16.65
N ILE A 60 31.81 11.99 17.07
CA ILE A 60 30.78 12.06 18.12
C ILE A 60 31.43 12.02 19.53
N LEU A 61 30.96 12.89 20.43
CA LEU A 61 31.31 12.97 21.83
C LEU A 61 30.04 12.78 22.68
N TYR A 62 30.03 11.81 23.60
CA TYR A 62 28.84 11.50 24.39
C TYR A 62 28.91 12.11 25.80
N VAL A 63 27.82 12.74 26.25
CA VAL A 63 27.61 13.29 27.60
C VAL A 63 26.52 12.50 28.33
N LYS A 64 26.91 11.55 29.19
CA LYS A 64 25.99 10.72 30.00
C LYS A 64 25.77 11.28 31.40
N MET A 65 24.63 10.95 32.00
CA MET A 65 24.40 11.04 33.43
C MET A 65 24.76 9.67 34.04
N GLU A 66 25.69 9.59 35.01
CA GLU A 66 26.03 8.33 35.67
C GLU A 66 25.07 8.06 36.86
N GLY A 67 24.40 6.90 36.86
CA GLY A 67 23.72 6.35 38.05
C GLY A 67 22.32 5.76 37.84
N ASP A 68 22.20 4.43 37.87
CA ASP A 68 20.93 3.70 38.00
C ASP A 68 20.56 3.48 39.49
N ASP A 69 20.39 4.54 40.29
CA ASP A 69 19.82 4.40 41.64
C ASP A 69 18.47 5.11 41.82
N ALA A 70 17.48 4.30 42.22
CA ALA A 70 16.05 4.63 42.23
C ALA A 70 15.60 5.58 43.35
N ASN A 71 16.46 6.52 43.76
CA ASN A 71 16.15 7.58 44.71
C ASN A 71 16.56 8.93 44.10
N GLY A 72 15.58 9.76 43.73
CA GLY A 72 15.88 11.07 43.17
C GLY A 72 16.69 11.97 44.12
N GLY A 73 17.91 12.33 43.70
CA GLY A 73 18.62 13.50 44.21
C GLY A 73 20.07 13.32 44.67
N THR A 74 20.93 14.19 44.13
CA THR A 74 22.30 14.57 44.59
C THR A 74 23.44 13.58 44.26
N GLY A 75 24.57 14.02 43.67
CA GLY A 75 24.97 15.36 43.21
C GLY A 75 26.11 15.29 42.17
N TRP A 76 26.17 16.18 41.18
CA TRP A 76 26.70 17.56 41.25
C TRP A 76 28.23 17.72 41.08
N ASP A 77 28.99 16.64 40.86
CA ASP A 77 30.44 16.77 40.55
C ASP A 77 30.80 16.66 39.04
N ASP A 78 30.03 15.92 38.21
CA ASP A 78 30.54 15.46 36.89
C ASP A 78 29.84 16.03 35.62
N ALA A 79 28.55 16.37 35.65
CA ALA A 79 27.74 16.55 34.43
C ALA A 79 28.05 17.82 33.61
N PHE A 80 28.07 19.00 34.23
CA PHE A 80 28.44 20.26 33.55
C PHE A 80 29.89 20.22 33.05
N ALA A 81 30.79 19.67 33.88
CA ALA A 81 32.19 19.47 33.51
C ALA A 81 32.33 18.57 32.28
N THR A 82 31.46 17.58 32.09
CA THR A 82 31.49 16.69 30.92
C THR A 82 31.03 17.38 29.63
N LEU A 83 29.97 18.20 29.66
CA LEU A 83 29.56 18.99 28.49
C LEU A 83 30.57 20.09 28.15
N GLN A 84 31.05 20.86 29.14
CA GLN A 84 32.08 21.87 28.90
C GLN A 84 33.39 21.25 28.40
N LYS A 85 33.78 20.08 28.94
CA LYS A 85 34.94 19.34 28.45
C LYS A 85 34.73 18.79 27.04
N ALA A 86 33.53 18.36 26.66
CA ALA A 86 33.24 17.94 25.29
C ALA A 86 33.38 19.13 24.33
N LEU A 87 32.82 20.29 24.69
CA LEU A 87 33.01 21.55 23.97
C LEU A 87 34.49 21.91 23.87
N ASP A 88 35.25 21.87 24.96
CA ASP A 88 36.70 22.17 24.99
C ASP A 88 37.50 21.18 24.13
N THR A 89 37.08 19.91 24.07
CA THR A 89 37.75 18.82 23.33
C THR A 89 37.53 18.90 21.81
N ALA A 90 36.43 19.51 21.35
CA ALA A 90 36.19 19.72 19.92
C ALA A 90 37.24 20.68 19.31
N ASP A 91 38.14 20.12 18.50
CA ASP A 91 39.23 20.83 17.82
C ASP A 91 38.85 21.19 16.38
N THR A 92 38.13 22.30 16.28
CA THR A 92 37.62 22.86 15.02
C THR A 92 38.73 23.45 14.15
N SER A 93 39.97 23.59 14.67
CA SER A 93 41.11 24.11 13.88
C SER A 93 41.56 23.17 12.75
N SER A 94 41.08 21.93 12.79
CA SER A 94 41.32 20.89 11.79
C SER A 94 40.37 20.94 10.57
N GLY A 95 39.30 21.74 10.63
CA GLY A 95 38.21 21.71 9.64
C GLY A 95 37.32 20.46 9.74
N GLN A 96 37.40 19.72 10.85
CA GLN A 96 36.55 18.57 11.15
C GLN A 96 35.32 19.01 11.95
N THR A 97 34.16 18.47 11.60
CA THR A 97 32.91 18.65 12.34
C THR A 97 32.85 17.72 13.56
N TYR A 98 32.21 18.20 14.63
CA TYR A 98 31.99 17.43 15.86
C TYR A 98 30.51 17.40 16.21
N GLN A 99 30.07 16.27 16.75
CA GLN A 99 28.74 16.13 17.32
C GLN A 99 28.85 15.86 18.82
N ILE A 100 28.03 16.50 19.64
CA ILE A 100 27.96 16.29 21.08
C ILE A 100 26.57 15.76 21.39
N TRP A 101 26.46 14.50 21.80
CA TRP A 101 25.19 13.86 22.13
C TRP A 101 24.98 13.89 23.64
N ILE A 102 23.89 14.51 24.10
CA ILE A 102 23.57 14.72 25.52
C ILE A 102 22.38 13.84 25.89
N ALA A 103 22.57 13.01 26.92
CA ALA A 103 21.49 12.21 27.47
C ALA A 103 20.37 13.06 28.10
N LYS A 104 19.26 12.43 28.43
CA LYS A 104 18.18 13.01 29.24
C LYS A 104 18.66 13.40 30.63
N GLY A 105 18.02 14.43 31.19
CA GLY A 105 18.29 14.92 32.54
C GLY A 105 18.50 16.43 32.61
N THR A 106 18.66 16.96 33.82
CA THR A 106 18.87 18.39 34.08
C THR A 106 20.33 18.69 34.40
N TYR A 107 20.97 19.48 33.54
CA TYR A 107 22.36 19.88 33.60
C TYR A 107 22.46 21.29 34.19
N ILE A 108 23.03 21.40 35.39
CA ILE A 108 23.19 22.65 36.15
C ILE A 108 24.69 22.97 36.28
N PRO A 109 25.15 24.23 36.08
CA PRO A 109 26.52 24.62 36.36
C PRO A 109 26.87 24.45 37.84
N THR A 110 28.02 23.85 38.14
CA THR A 110 28.38 23.55 39.53
C THR A 110 29.50 24.48 40.01
N HIS A 111 29.24 25.24 41.08
CA HIS A 111 30.24 26.11 41.69
C HIS A 111 30.14 26.05 43.22
N THR A 112 31.12 25.41 43.87
CA THR A 112 31.18 25.31 45.33
C THR A 112 31.38 26.68 45.99
N PHE A 113 30.41 27.10 46.81
CA PHE A 113 30.56 28.31 47.64
C PHE A 113 31.31 27.98 48.94
N PRO A 114 32.25 28.82 49.39
CA PRO A 114 32.72 28.76 50.78
C PRO A 114 31.54 29.11 51.71
N ALA A 115 31.33 28.30 52.75
CA ALA A 115 30.13 28.30 53.60
C ALA A 115 29.87 29.56 54.47
N SER A 116 30.55 30.68 54.18
CA SER A 116 30.47 31.95 54.91
C SER A 116 29.61 33.03 54.23
N SER A 117 29.19 32.85 52.98
CA SER A 117 28.40 33.84 52.24
C SER A 117 26.89 33.66 52.43
N VAL A 118 26.37 34.19 53.55
CA VAL A 118 24.92 34.34 53.78
C VAL A 118 24.44 35.66 53.20
N CYS A 119 23.58 35.58 52.17
CA CYS A 119 22.85 36.73 51.65
C CYS A 119 21.37 36.58 52.00
N VAL A 120 20.78 37.62 52.59
CA VAL A 120 19.39 37.58 53.09
C VAL A 120 18.44 38.11 52.02
N GLU A 121 17.45 37.30 51.65
CA GLU A 121 16.41 37.66 50.68
C GLU A 121 15.45 38.71 51.25
N ARG A 122 15.04 39.68 50.42
CA ARG A 122 13.83 40.47 50.65
C ARG A 122 13.05 40.56 49.34
N ARG A 123 12.00 39.73 49.23
CA ARG A 123 11.09 39.74 48.07
C ARG A 123 10.45 41.13 47.90
N PRO A 124 10.31 41.63 46.66
CA PRO A 124 9.41 42.74 46.37
C PRO A 124 7.99 42.22 46.14
N ASP A 125 7.03 42.65 46.97
CA ASP A 125 5.61 42.58 46.60
C ASP A 125 5.30 43.64 45.52
N PRO A 126 4.41 43.36 44.56
CA PRO A 126 3.89 44.38 43.65
C PRO A 126 2.81 45.24 44.36
N PRO A 127 2.52 46.48 43.92
CA PRO A 127 3.17 47.26 42.86
C PRO A 127 3.63 48.66 43.37
N ASN A 128 4.93 48.88 43.52
CA ASN A 128 5.52 50.23 43.57
C ASN A 128 7.03 50.17 43.27
N PRO A 129 7.60 51.18 42.57
CA PRO A 129 9.00 51.13 42.15
C PRO A 129 9.95 51.47 43.31
N PRO A 130 10.98 50.64 43.61
CA PRO A 130 12.03 51.02 44.55
C PRO A 130 13.10 51.87 43.86
N GLU A 131 13.37 53.05 44.42
CA GLU A 131 14.58 53.81 44.12
C GLU A 131 15.83 53.03 44.58
N SER A 132 16.87 53.02 43.73
CA SER A 132 18.26 52.66 44.04
C SER A 132 18.53 51.42 44.92
N TRP A 133 18.81 50.27 44.29
CA TRP A 133 19.45 49.14 44.96
C TRP A 133 20.97 49.36 45.04
N LEU A 134 21.47 49.60 46.25
CA LEU A 134 22.88 49.90 46.53
C LEU A 134 23.56 48.66 47.13
N CYS A 135 24.15 47.81 46.30
CA CYS A 135 25.00 46.72 46.77
C CYS A 135 26.31 47.28 47.33
N LEU A 136 26.51 47.14 48.65
CA LEU A 136 27.75 47.53 49.31
C LEU A 136 28.89 46.57 48.89
N ARG A 137 29.91 47.13 48.24
CA ARG A 137 31.17 46.41 47.93
C ARG A 137 31.82 45.89 49.21
N TYR A 138 32.22 44.63 49.18
CA TYR A 138 33.33 44.13 50.00
C TYR A 138 34.21 43.21 49.15
N GLU A 139 35.51 43.47 49.15
CA GLU A 139 36.48 42.82 48.26
C GLU A 139 36.85 41.41 48.73
N MET A 140 36.66 40.39 47.89
CA MET A 140 37.51 39.19 47.87
C MET A 140 37.70 38.72 46.42
N GLN A 141 38.85 38.11 46.14
CA GLN A 141 39.30 37.77 44.79
C GLN A 141 38.48 36.62 44.16
N VAL A 142 38.40 36.64 42.82
CA VAL A 142 37.69 35.73 41.91
C VAL A 142 36.17 35.72 42.11
N ASP A 143 35.44 36.39 41.21
CA ASP A 143 33.99 36.51 41.25
C ASP A 143 33.33 35.28 40.58
N PRO A 144 32.57 34.44 41.29
CA PRO A 144 32.12 33.12 40.81
C PRO A 144 30.92 33.19 39.84
N ARG A 145 30.86 34.20 38.97
CA ARG A 145 29.63 34.65 38.26
C ARG A 145 29.78 34.73 36.74
N THR A 146 30.54 33.79 36.19
CA THR A 146 30.86 33.75 34.75
C THR A 146 30.60 32.39 34.11
N ALA A 147 29.92 31.46 34.78
CA ALA A 147 29.62 30.15 34.22
C ALA A 147 28.51 30.27 33.16
N HIS A 148 28.84 29.94 31.91
CA HIS A 148 27.97 29.87 30.75
C HIS A 148 28.56 28.84 29.79
N PHE A 149 27.73 28.25 28.93
CA PHE A 149 28.24 27.53 27.76
C PHE A 149 28.58 28.52 26.64
N ALA A 150 29.64 28.23 25.92
CA ALA A 150 30.00 28.91 24.67
C ALA A 150 30.01 27.88 23.54
N MET A 151 29.13 28.07 22.56
CA MET A 151 29.12 27.26 21.34
C MET A 151 30.39 27.53 20.49
N LYS A 152 30.66 26.63 19.55
CA LYS A 152 31.75 26.73 18.58
C LYS A 152 31.21 26.45 17.17
N ASN A 153 31.79 27.08 16.15
CA ASN A 153 31.54 26.70 14.75
C ASN A 153 31.98 25.25 14.51
N ASP A 154 31.37 24.59 13.53
CA ASP A 154 31.56 23.18 13.20
C ASP A 154 31.25 22.18 14.35
N VAL A 155 30.56 22.63 15.40
CA VAL A 155 30.13 21.79 16.53
C VAL A 155 28.60 21.80 16.63
N ALA A 156 28.01 20.62 16.54
CA ALA A 156 26.58 20.40 16.75
C ALA A 156 26.32 19.77 18.12
N ILE A 157 25.43 20.36 18.90
CA ILE A 157 25.02 19.88 20.22
C ILE A 157 23.60 19.32 20.12
N TYR A 158 23.41 18.04 20.42
CA TYR A 158 22.16 17.32 20.28
C TYR A 158 21.66 16.79 21.64
N GLY A 159 20.42 17.10 22.02
CA GLY A 159 19.68 16.43 23.10
C GLY A 159 18.62 15.44 22.56
N GLY A 160 17.86 14.81 23.46
CA GLY A 160 16.81 13.83 23.12
C GLY A 160 17.22 12.36 23.16
N PHE A 161 18.32 12.02 23.85
CA PHE A 161 18.88 10.66 23.95
C PHE A 161 18.61 10.01 25.31
N ALA A 162 18.33 8.72 25.36
CA ALA A 162 18.10 7.99 26.60
C ALA A 162 19.38 7.77 27.44
N GLY A 163 20.56 7.83 26.81
CA GLY A 163 21.86 7.55 27.46
C GLY A 163 22.43 6.17 27.08
N THR A 164 21.68 5.36 26.35
CA THR A 164 21.96 3.94 26.06
C THR A 164 22.29 3.65 24.60
N GLU A 165 22.26 4.67 23.74
CA GLU A 165 22.46 4.57 22.29
C GLU A 165 23.91 4.20 21.93
N ASP A 166 24.06 3.44 20.84
CA ASP A 166 25.34 3.15 20.20
C ASP A 166 25.56 4.08 18.99
N PRO A 167 26.55 4.99 19.03
CA PRO A 167 26.84 5.91 17.93
C PRO A 167 27.17 5.25 16.58
N ALA A 168 27.51 3.95 16.56
CA ALA A 168 27.77 3.22 15.32
C ALA A 168 26.49 2.72 14.61
N THR A 169 25.34 2.73 15.29
CA THR A 169 24.09 2.13 14.78
C THR A 169 22.84 3.01 14.96
N PHE A 170 22.88 4.02 15.84
CA PHE A 170 21.74 4.89 16.13
C PHE A 170 21.65 6.10 15.18
N SER A 171 20.47 6.41 14.64
CA SER A 171 20.25 7.58 13.79
C SER A 171 19.84 8.82 14.59
N LEU A 172 20.28 10.01 14.17
CA LEU A 172 19.80 11.28 14.73
C LEU A 172 18.29 11.51 14.52
N ALA A 173 17.67 10.79 13.59
CA ALA A 173 16.23 10.80 13.34
C ALA A 173 15.43 9.97 14.37
N ASP A 174 16.07 9.02 15.06
CA ASP A 174 15.42 8.11 16.01
C ASP A 174 15.33 8.69 17.44
N ARG A 175 15.68 9.97 17.61
CA ARG A 175 15.67 10.67 18.91
C ARG A 175 14.24 10.91 19.41
N ASP A 176 14.03 10.68 20.70
CA ASP A 176 12.74 10.86 21.36
C ASP A 176 12.84 12.01 22.37
N PHE A 177 12.51 13.21 21.90
CA PHE A 177 12.54 14.43 22.71
C PHE A 177 11.52 14.43 23.86
N ALA A 178 10.42 13.66 23.73
CA ALA A 178 9.33 13.66 24.70
C ALA A 178 9.65 12.78 25.91
N ASN A 179 10.23 11.60 25.71
CA ASN A 179 10.59 10.68 26.80
C ASN A 179 12.03 10.86 27.30
N ASN A 180 12.90 11.55 26.52
CA ASN A 180 14.31 11.75 26.86
C ASN A 180 14.70 13.25 26.90
N GLU A 181 13.92 14.06 27.62
CA GLU A 181 14.17 15.50 27.74
C GLU A 181 15.57 15.83 28.29
N THR A 182 16.32 16.64 27.53
CA THR A 182 17.63 17.19 27.92
C THR A 182 17.45 18.66 28.32
N ILE A 183 17.61 18.98 29.62
CA ILE A 183 17.43 20.34 30.15
C ILE A 183 18.79 20.95 30.51
N LEU A 184 19.15 22.06 29.89
CA LEU A 184 20.30 22.90 30.25
C LEU A 184 19.80 24.07 31.12
N SER A 185 20.06 24.02 32.44
CA SER A 185 19.48 24.96 33.40
C SER A 185 20.51 25.92 33.98
N GLY A 186 20.17 27.21 34.05
CA GLY A 186 20.95 28.27 34.70
C GLY A 186 20.68 28.44 36.20
N ASP A 187 19.79 27.64 36.81
CA ASP A 187 19.45 27.79 38.24
C ASP A 187 20.53 27.18 39.15
N LEU A 188 21.24 28.04 39.88
CA LEU A 188 22.27 27.63 40.85
C LEU A 188 21.77 27.48 42.30
N GLY A 189 20.44 27.49 42.51
CA GLY A 189 19.85 27.28 43.83
C GLY A 189 20.07 28.42 44.84
N ASN A 190 20.66 29.55 44.42
CA ASN A 190 20.62 30.82 45.16
C ASN A 190 20.37 32.01 44.22
N HIS A 191 19.45 32.90 44.62
CA HIS A 191 18.78 33.83 43.70
C HIS A 191 19.55 35.15 43.42
N LEU A 192 20.88 35.20 43.56
CA LEU A 192 21.60 36.48 43.78
C LEU A 192 22.84 36.75 42.90
N ALA A 193 23.04 36.01 41.81
CA ALA A 193 24.09 36.25 40.82
C ALA A 193 23.65 35.83 39.41
N ALA A 194 24.32 36.36 38.38
CA ALA A 194 23.91 36.19 36.99
C ALA A 194 24.51 34.95 36.30
N TYR A 195 23.68 34.24 35.53
CA TYR A 195 24.07 33.13 34.67
C TYR A 195 23.22 33.16 33.40
N HIS A 196 23.84 33.44 32.26
CA HIS A 196 23.27 33.04 30.98
C HIS A 196 23.55 31.54 30.81
N VAL A 197 22.60 30.77 30.27
CA VAL A 197 22.90 29.37 29.93
C VAL A 197 23.89 29.33 28.76
N PHE A 198 23.71 30.22 27.77
CA PHE A 198 24.63 30.44 26.65
C PHE A 198 25.00 31.92 26.51
N TYR A 199 26.28 32.23 26.31
CA TYR A 199 26.76 33.61 26.17
C TYR A 199 27.89 33.72 25.13
N HIS A 200 27.62 34.47 24.05
CA HIS A 200 28.46 34.53 22.86
C HIS A 200 28.85 35.98 22.50
N PRO A 201 29.70 36.65 23.30
CA PRO A 201 30.16 38.01 23.02
C PRO A 201 31.27 38.01 21.97
N ASN A 202 30.97 38.45 20.74
CA ASN A 202 31.95 38.61 19.66
C ASN A 202 32.70 37.31 19.28
N LEU A 203 32.04 36.16 19.42
CA LEU A 203 32.62 34.86 19.04
C LEU A 203 32.60 34.62 17.52
N ALA A 204 31.91 35.46 16.73
CA ALA A 204 31.77 35.31 15.28
C ALA A 204 31.18 33.95 14.87
N LEU A 205 30.23 33.44 15.68
CA LEU A 205 29.56 32.18 15.36
C LEU A 205 28.74 32.31 14.07
N ASP A 206 28.67 31.24 13.31
CA ASP A 206 27.79 31.09 12.15
C ASP A 206 26.90 29.84 12.29
N ALA A 207 26.11 29.53 11.25
CA ALA A 207 25.13 28.46 11.26
C ALA A 207 25.73 27.04 11.41
N THR A 208 27.05 26.87 11.35
CA THR A 208 27.74 25.59 11.68
C THR A 208 27.78 25.32 13.19
N ALA A 209 27.58 26.35 14.03
CA ALA A 209 27.35 26.20 15.46
C ALA A 209 25.88 25.82 15.69
N VAL A 210 25.61 24.52 15.85
CA VAL A 210 24.23 23.97 15.93
C VAL A 210 23.87 23.58 17.37
N LEU A 211 22.65 23.89 17.79
CA LEU A 211 22.03 23.40 19.01
C LEU A 211 20.66 22.81 18.69
N ASP A 212 20.43 21.54 19.02
CA ASP A 212 19.24 20.81 18.60
C ASP A 212 18.65 19.90 19.69
N GLY A 213 17.38 20.07 20.03
CA GLY A 213 16.64 19.16 20.93
C GLY A 213 16.93 19.33 22.42
N VAL A 214 17.07 20.56 22.92
CA VAL A 214 17.32 20.86 24.34
C VAL A 214 16.38 21.92 24.92
N THR A 215 16.07 21.80 26.22
CA THR A 215 15.34 22.81 26.99
C THR A 215 16.32 23.72 27.74
N ILE A 216 16.38 25.01 27.42
CA ILE A 216 17.13 26.06 28.14
C ILE A 216 16.22 26.72 29.19
N SER A 217 16.57 26.60 30.47
CA SER A 217 15.71 27.11 31.56
C SER A 217 16.46 27.79 32.71
N GLY A 218 15.74 28.58 33.51
CA GLY A 218 16.24 29.15 34.77
C GLY A 218 17.37 30.18 34.65
N GLY A 219 17.75 30.59 33.43
CA GLY A 219 18.79 31.58 33.19
C GLY A 219 18.43 32.98 33.72
N ARG A 220 19.45 33.73 34.16
CA ARG A 220 19.32 35.05 34.81
C ARG A 220 20.37 36.04 34.31
N GLY A 221 20.03 36.81 33.27
CA GLY A 221 20.87 37.89 32.74
C GLY A 221 20.79 39.15 33.60
N VAL A 222 21.64 39.28 34.62
CA VAL A 222 21.61 40.42 35.59
C VAL A 222 22.90 41.25 35.63
N GLU A 223 24.09 40.65 35.53
CA GLU A 223 25.37 41.36 35.77
C GLU A 223 26.23 41.53 34.50
N HIS A 224 25.92 40.81 33.42
CA HIS A 224 26.57 40.93 32.11
C HIS A 224 25.66 41.69 31.13
N GLN A 225 25.63 43.02 31.23
CA GLN A 225 24.79 43.97 30.47
C GLN A 225 23.25 43.81 30.63
N GLY A 226 22.76 42.69 31.17
CA GLY A 226 21.35 42.44 31.47
C GLY A 226 20.52 41.84 30.31
N TYR A 227 21.17 41.32 29.27
CA TYR A 227 20.52 40.83 28.05
C TYR A 227 20.54 39.29 27.96
N GLY A 228 19.49 38.65 27.42
CA GLY A 228 19.57 37.26 26.95
C GLY A 228 19.61 36.22 28.07
N GLY A 229 18.55 36.15 28.88
CA GLY A 229 18.53 35.34 30.11
C GLY A 229 18.88 33.87 29.89
N GLY A 230 18.31 33.24 28.87
CA GLY A 230 18.73 31.92 28.39
C GLY A 230 19.97 31.99 27.50
N MET A 231 19.91 32.77 26.42
CA MET A 231 20.99 32.93 25.43
C MET A 231 21.25 34.40 25.06
N TYR A 232 22.52 34.81 25.04
CA TYR A 232 22.95 36.12 24.54
C TYR A 232 23.93 35.98 23.37
N ASN A 233 23.60 36.62 22.26
CA ASN A 233 24.40 36.63 21.03
C ASN A 233 24.82 38.07 20.70
N ASP A 234 26.14 38.33 20.61
CA ASP A 234 26.69 39.57 20.03
C ASP A 234 27.66 39.21 18.90
N ARG A 235 27.36 39.66 17.68
CA ARG A 235 28.04 39.28 16.43
C ARG A 235 28.22 37.76 16.28
N SER A 236 27.18 36.99 16.62
CA SER A 236 27.23 35.51 16.68
C SER A 236 25.87 34.92 16.26
N SER A 237 25.83 34.08 15.23
CA SER A 237 24.59 33.66 14.56
C SER A 237 24.46 32.12 14.48
N PRO A 238 24.29 31.43 15.63
CA PRO A 238 24.11 29.97 15.66
C PRO A 238 22.79 29.52 15.02
N ALA A 239 22.70 28.23 14.67
CA ALA A 239 21.48 27.58 14.22
C ALA A 239 20.85 26.75 15.36
N LEU A 240 19.56 26.95 15.61
CA LEU A 240 18.81 26.31 16.70
C LEU A 240 17.63 25.51 16.14
N THR A 241 17.50 24.25 16.53
CA THR A 241 16.41 23.36 16.08
C THR A 241 15.76 22.65 17.27
N HIS A 242 14.43 22.53 17.35
CA HIS A 242 13.77 21.83 18.49
C HIS A 242 14.22 22.30 19.89
N VAL A 243 14.63 23.57 20.03
CA VAL A 243 15.10 24.15 21.30
C VAL A 243 13.91 24.78 22.03
N THR A 244 13.79 24.53 23.33
CA THR A 244 12.77 25.16 24.19
C THR A 244 13.41 26.13 25.16
N PHE A 245 13.08 27.42 25.10
CA PHE A 245 13.45 28.40 26.13
C PHE A 245 12.28 28.60 27.09
N SER A 246 12.44 28.24 28.37
CA SER A 246 11.37 28.41 29.36
C SER A 246 11.83 28.88 30.75
N GLY A 247 11.07 29.80 31.35
CA GLY A 247 11.33 30.30 32.70
C GLY A 247 12.64 31.08 32.88
N ASN A 248 13.17 31.67 31.80
CA ASN A 248 14.38 32.49 31.83
C ASN A 248 14.05 33.97 32.09
N TYR A 249 14.96 34.69 32.74
CA TYR A 249 14.80 36.10 33.13
C TYR A 249 15.98 36.96 32.67
N ALA A 250 15.70 38.13 32.09
CA ALA A 250 16.69 39.15 31.75
C ALA A 250 16.37 40.50 32.40
N GLN A 251 17.35 41.11 33.09
CA GLN A 251 17.14 42.39 33.78
C GLN A 251 16.83 43.54 32.80
N TYR A 252 17.36 43.48 31.58
CA TYR A 252 17.22 44.53 30.57
C TYR A 252 16.42 44.06 29.35
N ALA A 253 16.85 43.03 28.61
CA ALA A 253 16.12 42.60 27.42
C ALA A 253 16.35 41.15 26.97
N GLY A 254 15.34 40.53 26.36
CA GLY A 254 15.41 39.17 25.82
C GLY A 254 15.44 38.13 26.94
N GLY A 255 14.30 37.80 27.52
CA GLY A 255 14.21 36.86 28.66
C GLY A 255 14.74 35.49 28.27
N ALA A 256 14.27 34.97 27.13
CA ALA A 256 14.86 33.79 26.49
C ALA A 256 16.15 34.15 25.74
N MET A 257 16.07 35.07 24.77
CA MET A 257 17.17 35.34 23.85
C MET A 257 17.34 36.83 23.54
N ALA A 258 18.58 37.30 23.51
CA ALA A 258 18.92 38.63 23.00
C ALA A 258 20.01 38.57 21.93
N ASN A 259 19.75 39.23 20.80
CA ASN A 259 20.61 39.27 19.62
C ASN A 259 21.07 40.71 19.36
N GLN A 260 22.38 40.93 19.33
CA GLN A 260 23.02 42.20 18.97
C GLN A 260 23.90 41.98 17.73
N SER A 261 23.60 42.70 16.64
CA SER A 261 24.23 42.50 15.32
C SER A 261 24.38 41.01 14.93
N SER A 262 23.34 40.22 15.18
CA SER A 262 23.35 38.75 15.10
C SER A 262 22.08 38.23 14.41
N ASN A 263 22.21 37.20 13.58
CA ASN A 263 21.12 36.68 12.74
C ASN A 263 20.98 35.14 12.90
N PRO A 264 20.70 34.62 14.11
CA PRO A 264 20.51 33.19 14.29
C PRO A 264 19.29 32.67 13.50
N THR A 265 19.34 31.40 13.14
CA THR A 265 18.23 30.68 12.49
C THR A 265 17.57 29.77 13.51
N LEU A 266 16.25 29.86 13.66
CA LEU A 266 15.44 29.10 14.62
C LEU A 266 14.42 28.25 13.86
N THR A 267 14.44 26.93 14.07
CA THR A 267 13.49 25.99 13.43
C THR A 267 12.83 25.08 14.47
N HIS A 268 11.50 24.98 14.52
CA HIS A 268 10.80 24.20 15.57
C HIS A 268 11.15 24.64 17.01
N VAL A 269 11.48 25.92 17.22
CA VAL A 269 11.89 26.46 18.52
C VAL A 269 10.65 26.90 19.32
N THR A 270 10.63 26.61 20.61
CA THR A 270 9.60 27.10 21.55
C THR A 270 10.21 28.13 22.49
N ILE A 271 9.55 29.27 22.69
CA ILE A 271 9.96 30.35 23.59
C ILE A 271 8.76 30.67 24.48
N SER A 272 8.69 30.08 25.67
CA SER A 272 7.50 30.17 26.53
C SER A 272 7.78 30.60 27.97
N GLY A 273 6.98 31.52 28.50
CA GLY A 273 7.04 31.90 29.92
C GLY A 273 8.35 32.54 30.37
N ASN A 274 9.00 33.32 29.50
CA ASN A 274 10.23 34.06 29.81
C ASN A 274 9.95 35.53 30.10
N GLU A 275 10.82 36.18 30.87
CA GLU A 275 10.56 37.52 31.42
C GLU A 275 11.72 38.50 31.19
N ALA A 276 11.41 39.74 30.82
CA ALA A 276 12.40 40.81 30.68
C ALA A 276 11.83 42.22 30.93
N ARG A 277 12.66 43.27 30.82
CA ARG A 277 12.16 44.67 30.72
C ARG A 277 11.76 45.08 29.30
N ARG A 278 12.32 44.42 28.26
CA ARG A 278 12.06 44.60 26.82
C ARG A 278 12.21 43.24 26.13
N GLY A 279 11.32 42.85 25.23
CA GLY A 279 11.42 41.54 24.56
C GLY A 279 11.36 40.40 25.56
N GLY A 280 10.18 40.12 26.13
CA GLY A 280 10.01 39.08 27.16
C GLY A 280 10.55 37.73 26.68
N GLY A 281 10.19 37.31 25.46
CA GLY A 281 10.83 36.20 24.76
C GLY A 281 12.16 36.65 24.12
N MET A 282 12.07 37.34 22.98
CA MET A 282 13.20 37.74 22.15
C MET A 282 13.44 39.24 22.10
N TYR A 283 14.70 39.66 22.08
CA TYR A 283 15.12 41.04 21.80
C TYR A 283 16.17 41.08 20.68
N ASN A 284 15.90 41.84 19.61
CA ASN A 284 16.78 41.98 18.46
C ASN A 284 17.20 43.46 18.31
N ALA A 285 18.51 43.73 18.26
CA ALA A 285 19.04 45.08 18.13
C ALA A 285 20.27 45.17 17.20
N GLY A 286 20.50 46.36 16.65
CA GLY A 286 21.71 46.68 15.88
C GLY A 286 21.80 45.94 14.55
N GLY A 287 20.71 45.94 13.78
CA GLY A 287 20.57 45.25 12.49
C GLY A 287 20.32 43.74 12.58
N SER A 288 19.94 43.21 13.75
CA SER A 288 19.72 41.78 13.97
C SER A 288 18.43 41.31 13.30
N SER A 289 18.54 40.42 12.32
CA SER A 289 17.44 39.97 11.47
C SER A 289 17.41 38.43 11.46
N PRO A 290 17.07 37.79 12.60
CA PRO A 290 16.99 36.33 12.69
C PRO A 290 15.87 35.76 11.80
N ILE A 291 16.02 34.50 11.41
CA ILE A 291 15.05 33.75 10.61
C ILE A 291 14.38 32.72 11.52
N LEU A 292 13.04 32.76 11.58
CA LEU A 292 12.22 31.89 12.42
C LEU A 292 11.29 31.07 11.53
N THR A 293 11.36 29.74 11.63
CA THR A 293 10.51 28.79 10.89
C THR A 293 9.86 27.80 11.86
N HIS A 294 8.54 27.62 11.85
CA HIS A 294 7.83 26.74 12.81
C HIS A 294 8.11 27.08 14.29
N VAL A 295 8.16 28.38 14.64
CA VAL A 295 8.52 28.84 15.99
C VAL A 295 7.27 29.20 16.78
N THR A 296 7.21 28.80 18.05
CA THR A 296 6.17 29.23 18.99
C THR A 296 6.73 30.18 20.04
N ILE A 297 6.12 31.35 20.22
CA ILE A 297 6.49 32.37 21.20
C ILE A 297 5.27 32.64 22.08
N SER A 298 5.17 32.00 23.26
CA SER A 298 3.98 32.07 24.10
C SER A 298 4.22 32.64 25.51
N ASP A 299 3.23 33.31 26.09
CA ASP A 299 3.17 33.62 27.53
C ASP A 299 4.38 34.40 28.11
N ASN A 300 5.18 35.05 27.26
CA ASN A 300 6.35 35.80 27.68
C ASN A 300 5.97 37.23 28.12
N LYS A 301 6.77 37.82 29.01
CA LYS A 301 6.42 39.08 29.68
C LYS A 301 7.50 40.16 29.63
N ALA A 302 7.12 41.36 29.21
CA ALA A 302 7.93 42.58 29.28
C ALA A 302 7.38 43.56 30.32
N PHE A 303 8.08 43.74 31.45
CA PHE A 303 7.53 44.41 32.64
C PHE A 303 7.30 45.93 32.56
N ILE A 304 8.00 46.64 31.68
CA ILE A 304 8.07 48.11 31.72
C ILE A 304 7.93 48.77 30.34
N ASN A 305 8.34 48.12 29.25
CA ASN A 305 8.48 48.79 27.94
C ASN A 305 7.76 48.02 26.81
N GLU A 306 8.50 47.21 26.06
CA GLU A 306 8.27 46.97 24.63
C GLU A 306 8.39 45.48 24.30
N GLY A 307 7.42 44.91 23.59
CA GLY A 307 7.52 43.56 23.00
C GLY A 307 7.41 42.44 24.03
N GLY A 308 6.23 41.86 24.23
CA GLY A 308 6.05 40.74 25.16
C GLY A 308 6.68 39.47 24.61
N GLY A 309 6.27 39.07 23.40
CA GLY A 309 6.90 38.00 22.65
C GLY A 309 8.25 38.43 22.06
N MET A 310 8.26 39.49 21.25
CA MET A 310 9.45 39.96 20.53
C MET A 310 9.58 41.49 20.51
N SER A 311 10.79 42.01 20.69
CA SER A 311 11.13 43.44 20.55
C SER A 311 12.28 43.64 19.56
N ASN A 312 12.01 44.37 18.47
CA ASN A 312 12.91 44.61 17.35
C ASN A 312 13.27 46.09 17.25
N ASN A 313 14.56 46.42 17.30
CA ASN A 313 15.02 47.81 17.37
C ASN A 313 16.22 48.07 16.45
N SER A 314 16.35 49.31 15.97
CA SER A 314 17.54 49.80 15.27
C SER A 314 17.90 48.98 14.00
N GLY A 315 16.97 48.91 13.05
CA GLY A 315 17.15 48.20 11.77
C GLY A 315 16.99 46.68 11.83
N SER A 316 16.52 46.14 12.95
CA SER A 316 16.48 44.70 13.22
C SER A 316 15.21 44.09 12.63
N SER A 317 15.30 43.40 11.49
CA SER A 317 14.14 43.07 10.64
C SER A 317 14.00 41.55 10.46
N PRO A 318 13.53 40.81 11.48
CA PRO A 318 13.42 39.35 11.41
C PRO A 318 12.43 38.88 10.36
N VAL A 319 12.65 37.66 9.87
CA VAL A 319 11.76 36.95 8.94
C VAL A 319 11.09 35.80 9.69
N LEU A 320 9.76 35.81 9.73
CA LEU A 320 8.93 34.83 10.43
C LEU A 320 8.10 34.07 9.40
N THR A 321 8.23 32.75 9.39
CA THR A 321 7.55 31.82 8.51
C THR A 321 6.93 30.71 9.35
N HIS A 322 5.62 30.48 9.26
CA HIS A 322 4.94 29.47 10.09
C HIS A 322 5.19 29.71 11.60
N VAL A 323 4.85 30.89 12.12
CA VAL A 323 5.16 31.29 13.52
C VAL A 323 3.87 31.56 14.30
N THR A 324 3.83 31.13 15.56
CA THR A 324 2.72 31.42 16.48
C THR A 324 3.21 32.30 17.63
N ILE A 325 2.59 33.46 17.83
CA ILE A 325 2.91 34.42 18.90
C ILE A 325 1.67 34.62 19.77
N SER A 326 1.59 33.96 20.92
CA SER A 326 0.34 33.86 21.70
C SER A 326 0.46 34.24 23.19
N GLY A 327 -0.56 34.88 23.75
CA GLY A 327 -0.67 35.10 25.21
C GLY A 327 0.38 36.02 25.86
N ASN A 328 1.30 36.61 25.08
CA ASN A 328 2.39 37.43 25.60
C ASN A 328 1.91 38.78 26.15
N GLU A 329 2.64 39.35 27.11
CA GLU A 329 2.26 40.60 27.82
C GLU A 329 3.38 41.66 27.80
N ALA A 330 3.04 42.89 27.43
CA ALA A 330 3.92 44.06 27.53
C ALA A 330 3.15 45.32 27.90
N ASN A 331 3.84 46.46 28.02
CA ASN A 331 3.20 47.77 28.06
C ASN A 331 2.81 48.22 26.64
N ILE A 332 3.71 48.04 25.67
CA ILE A 332 3.50 48.34 24.24
C ILE A 332 3.95 47.13 23.39
N GLY A 333 3.16 46.74 22.39
CA GLY A 333 3.45 45.60 21.50
C GLY A 333 3.38 44.28 22.26
N GLY A 334 2.18 43.84 22.64
CA GLY A 334 2.01 42.62 23.46
C GLY A 334 2.65 41.40 22.81
N GLY A 335 2.33 41.13 21.54
CA GLY A 335 3.02 40.11 20.74
C GLY A 335 4.37 40.61 20.23
N MET A 336 4.36 41.65 19.39
CA MET A 336 5.56 42.23 18.77
C MET A 336 5.65 43.75 18.94
N TYR A 337 6.86 44.25 19.18
CA TYR A 337 7.21 45.67 19.09
C TYR A 337 8.34 45.87 18.07
N ASN A 338 8.19 46.82 17.16
CA ASN A 338 9.17 47.17 16.13
C ASN A 338 9.46 48.67 16.16
N SER A 339 10.73 49.09 16.27
CA SER A 339 11.17 50.49 16.09
C SER A 339 12.29 50.55 15.05
N ASP A 340 12.08 51.40 14.04
CA ASP A 340 13.02 51.63 12.93
C ASP A 340 13.41 50.29 12.25
N SER A 341 12.42 49.40 12.12
CA SER A 341 12.60 47.97 11.84
C SER A 341 11.44 47.45 10.98
N SER A 342 11.72 46.54 10.04
CA SER A 342 10.80 46.16 8.95
C SER A 342 10.69 44.63 8.80
N PRO A 343 10.15 43.92 9.80
CA PRO A 343 10.03 42.47 9.73
C PRO A 343 9.02 42.00 8.67
N THR A 344 9.22 40.76 8.20
CA THR A 344 8.36 40.08 7.24
C THR A 344 7.74 38.86 7.89
N LEU A 345 6.41 38.76 7.90
CA LEU A 345 5.65 37.67 8.48
C LEU A 345 4.87 36.96 7.37
N THR A 346 5.06 35.64 7.23
CA THR A 346 4.31 34.76 6.33
C THR A 346 3.75 33.58 7.11
N ASN A 347 2.45 33.26 6.97
CA ASN A 347 1.79 32.20 7.74
C ASN A 347 2.00 32.37 9.26
N VAL A 348 1.56 33.49 9.82
CA VAL A 348 1.80 33.81 11.24
C VAL A 348 0.49 34.00 11.98
N ILE A 349 0.38 33.44 13.19
CA ILE A 349 -0.70 33.75 14.14
C ILE A 349 -0.15 34.68 15.22
N ILE A 350 -0.89 35.74 15.52
CA ILE A 350 -0.65 36.62 16.67
C ILE A 350 -1.95 36.71 17.46
N SER A 351 -2.03 36.06 18.61
CA SER A 351 -3.31 35.91 19.33
C SER A 351 -3.26 35.99 20.85
N GLY A 352 -4.32 36.51 21.48
CA GLY A 352 -4.42 36.59 22.95
C GLY A 352 -3.39 37.48 23.65
N ASN A 353 -2.54 38.21 22.90
CA ASN A 353 -1.48 39.05 23.45
C ASN A 353 -2.04 40.35 24.05
N LYS A 354 -1.33 40.93 25.03
CA LYS A 354 -1.85 42.01 25.89
C LYS A 354 -0.87 43.17 26.01
N ALA A 355 -1.29 44.36 25.59
CA ALA A 355 -0.56 45.61 25.80
C ALA A 355 -1.22 46.44 26.92
N ARG A 356 -0.48 46.72 28.00
CA ARG A 356 -1.00 47.20 29.30
C ARG A 356 -0.70 48.66 29.67
N ASP A 357 -0.07 49.46 28.82
CA ASP A 357 0.16 50.86 29.18
C ASP A 357 -1.17 51.64 29.27
N ILE A 358 -1.50 52.04 30.50
CA ILE A 358 -2.71 52.82 30.86
C ILE A 358 -2.45 54.34 30.83
N SER A 359 -1.30 54.79 30.31
CA SER A 359 -1.00 56.20 30.14
C SER A 359 -2.04 56.88 29.22
N PRO A 360 -2.62 58.04 29.57
CA PRO A 360 -3.59 58.71 28.71
C PRO A 360 -2.99 59.08 27.35
N GLY A 361 -3.58 58.59 26.26
CA GLY A 361 -3.01 58.70 24.91
C GLY A 361 -1.92 57.65 24.60
N GLY A 362 -1.90 56.55 25.34
CA GLY A 362 -0.97 55.44 25.18
C GLY A 362 -1.14 54.75 23.84
N ARG A 363 -0.05 54.68 23.07
CA ARG A 363 0.01 54.02 21.76
C ARG A 363 0.50 52.60 21.97
N VAL A 364 -0.41 51.63 22.05
CA VAL A 364 -0.11 50.36 22.74
C VAL A 364 -0.05 49.12 21.85
N GLY A 365 -0.94 48.92 20.87
CA GLY A 365 -0.85 47.81 19.91
C GLY A 365 -0.81 46.42 20.56
N GLY A 366 -1.98 45.85 20.87
CA GLY A 366 -2.08 44.58 21.62
C GLY A 366 -1.34 43.41 20.96
N GLY A 367 -1.57 43.18 19.66
CA GLY A 367 -0.82 42.22 18.85
C GLY A 367 0.53 42.76 18.40
N ILE A 368 0.53 43.79 17.54
CA ILE A 368 1.73 44.43 16.98
C ILE A 368 1.75 45.93 17.26
N TYR A 369 2.92 46.46 17.63
CA TYR A 369 3.26 47.88 17.53
C TYR A 369 4.43 48.07 16.56
N THR A 370 4.29 48.96 15.57
CA THR A 370 5.38 49.28 14.61
C THR A 370 5.58 50.79 14.51
N ARG A 371 6.85 51.22 14.66
CA ARG A 371 7.30 52.62 14.51
C ARG A 371 8.42 52.77 13.49
N ASN A 372 8.33 53.80 12.63
CA ASN A 372 9.33 54.14 11.61
C ASN A 372 9.76 52.94 10.72
N GLY A 373 8.85 51.98 10.49
CA GLY A 373 9.17 50.70 9.86
C GLY A 373 8.35 50.42 8.60
N SER A 374 8.63 49.28 7.97
CA SER A 374 7.86 48.74 6.84
C SER A 374 7.54 47.27 7.06
N LEU A 375 6.57 47.01 7.93
CA LEU A 375 6.08 45.67 8.23
C LEU A 375 5.41 45.05 6.99
N THR A 376 5.72 43.80 6.66
CA THR A 376 5.02 43.05 5.60
C THR A 376 4.32 41.84 6.21
N LEU A 377 2.99 41.76 6.03
CA LEU A 377 2.14 40.67 6.49
C LEU A 377 1.53 39.95 5.27
N THR A 378 1.80 38.67 5.13
CA THR A 378 1.18 37.81 4.11
C THR A 378 0.62 36.56 4.78
N HIS A 379 -0.65 36.20 4.57
CA HIS A 379 -1.25 35.03 5.22
C HIS A 379 -1.16 35.06 6.75
N VAL A 380 -1.40 36.21 7.37
CA VAL A 380 -1.28 36.41 8.83
C VAL A 380 -2.67 36.49 9.47
N THR A 381 -2.84 35.91 10.65
CA THR A 381 -4.05 36.05 11.48
C THR A 381 -3.72 36.78 12.77
N ILE A 382 -4.32 37.95 12.98
CA ILE A 382 -4.20 38.75 14.21
C ILE A 382 -5.57 38.83 14.88
N SER A 383 -5.80 38.06 15.94
CA SER A 383 -7.12 37.93 16.57
C SER A 383 -7.08 37.67 18.08
N GLY A 384 -8.11 38.10 18.82
CA GLY A 384 -8.20 37.90 20.28
C GLY A 384 -7.19 38.72 21.09
N ASN A 385 -6.42 39.62 20.49
CA ASN A 385 -5.46 40.46 21.21
C ASN A 385 -6.17 41.63 21.93
N TRP A 386 -5.55 42.15 22.99
CA TRP A 386 -6.12 43.19 23.84
C TRP A 386 -5.16 44.35 24.09
N ALA A 387 -5.70 45.57 24.08
CA ALA A 387 -4.99 46.81 24.34
C ALA A 387 -5.64 47.64 25.44
N ALA A 388 -4.83 48.22 26.33
CA ALA A 388 -5.32 49.10 27.40
C ALA A 388 -5.86 50.47 26.93
N PHE A 389 -5.63 50.86 25.67
CA PHE A 389 -6.06 52.15 25.13
C PHE A 389 -6.44 52.06 23.64
N GLU A 390 -5.48 52.08 22.72
CA GLU A 390 -5.70 52.06 21.26
C GLU A 390 -5.12 50.81 20.57
N ALA A 391 -5.79 50.34 19.51
CA ALA A 391 -5.46 49.18 18.67
C ALA A 391 -5.23 47.86 19.43
N GLY A 392 -6.29 47.05 19.56
CA GLY A 392 -6.17 45.68 20.05
C GLY A 392 -5.27 44.83 19.14
N GLY A 393 -5.42 44.96 17.81
CA GLY A 393 -4.65 44.19 16.82
C GLY A 393 -3.31 44.82 16.50
N MET A 394 -3.31 45.97 15.82
CA MET A 394 -2.07 46.61 15.32
C MET A 394 -2.06 48.14 15.42
N TYR A 395 -1.00 48.69 16.00
CA TYR A 395 -0.73 50.13 16.00
C TYR A 395 0.39 50.49 15.01
N ASN A 396 0.10 51.40 14.08
CA ASN A 396 1.01 51.81 13.00
C ASN A 396 1.45 53.28 13.15
N ASP A 397 2.68 53.48 13.59
CA ASP A 397 3.29 54.77 13.95
C ASP A 397 4.34 55.14 12.87
N GLU A 398 4.12 56.16 12.04
CA GLU A 398 5.10 56.60 11.00
C GLU A 398 5.57 55.47 10.03
N SER A 399 4.75 54.41 9.85
CA SER A 399 5.20 53.16 9.23
C SER A 399 4.46 52.84 7.93
N ALA A 400 5.18 52.31 6.94
CA ALA A 400 4.67 51.93 5.62
C ALA A 400 4.43 50.42 5.58
N THR A 401 3.35 49.98 6.21
CA THR A 401 2.98 48.56 6.35
C THR A 401 2.25 48.04 5.10
N THR A 402 2.47 46.77 4.74
CA THR A 402 1.73 46.07 3.67
C THR A 402 1.05 44.83 4.25
N ILE A 403 -0.23 44.61 3.94
CA ILE A 403 -1.05 43.51 4.44
C ILE A 403 -1.73 42.81 3.26
N ARG A 404 -1.52 41.49 3.11
CA ARG A 404 -2.11 40.69 2.03
C ARG A 404 -2.60 39.33 2.51
N ASN A 405 -3.70 38.83 1.92
CA ASN A 405 -4.28 37.53 2.23
C ASN A 405 -4.41 37.27 3.75
N SER A 406 -4.72 38.29 4.54
CA SER A 406 -4.59 38.25 6.01
C SER A 406 -5.92 38.52 6.72
N ILE A 407 -6.06 38.06 7.96
CA ILE A 407 -7.22 38.32 8.80
C ILE A 407 -6.79 39.15 10.02
N ILE A 408 -7.46 40.28 10.25
CA ILE A 408 -7.31 41.10 11.45
C ILE A 408 -8.70 41.38 12.03
N TRP A 409 -9.09 40.59 13.03
CA TRP A 409 -10.47 40.54 13.53
C TRP A 409 -10.59 40.19 15.00
N GLY A 410 -11.59 40.74 15.70
CA GLY A 410 -11.92 40.35 17.07
C GLY A 410 -10.83 40.74 18.07
N ASN A 411 -10.10 41.82 17.79
CA ASN A 411 -9.16 42.39 18.74
C ASN A 411 -9.82 43.54 19.49
N SER A 412 -9.49 43.68 20.77
CA SER A 412 -10.27 44.49 21.71
C SER A 412 -9.44 45.58 22.38
N THR A 413 -10.08 46.64 22.84
CA THR A 413 -9.48 47.62 23.75
C THR A 413 -10.35 47.84 24.99
N THR A 414 -9.97 48.75 25.89
CA THR A 414 -10.88 49.22 26.95
C THR A 414 -12.06 50.04 26.44
N ASP A 415 -11.92 50.63 25.25
CA ASP A 415 -13.00 51.30 24.52
C ASP A 415 -13.48 50.37 23.39
N GLU A 416 -14.77 50.08 23.36
CA GLU A 416 -15.40 49.18 22.38
C GLU A 416 -15.46 49.77 20.97
N TYR A 417 -15.27 51.08 20.81
CA TYR A 417 -15.32 51.78 19.52
C TYR A 417 -13.94 51.93 18.85
N ASN A 418 -12.85 51.51 19.49
CA ASN A 418 -11.51 51.59 18.90
C ASN A 418 -11.27 50.44 17.91
N PRO A 419 -10.86 50.74 16.65
CA PRO A 419 -10.68 49.72 15.62
C PRO A 419 -9.52 48.77 15.91
N SER A 420 -9.59 47.57 15.32
CA SER A 420 -8.52 46.55 15.37
C SER A 420 -7.16 47.08 14.86
N ILE A 421 -7.16 48.05 13.94
CA ILE A 421 -5.97 48.75 13.43
C ILE A 421 -6.09 50.25 13.70
N VAL A 422 -5.06 50.88 14.28
CA VAL A 422 -4.96 52.35 14.45
C VAL A 422 -3.70 52.88 13.78
N ILE A 423 -3.84 53.96 13.02
CA ILE A 423 -2.75 54.73 12.42
C ILE A 423 -2.55 56.01 13.23
N SER A 424 -1.30 56.34 13.57
CA SER A 424 -1.02 57.59 14.30
C SER A 424 -1.43 58.83 13.48
N PRO A 425 -2.23 59.76 14.07
CA PRO A 425 -2.85 60.87 13.32
C PRO A 425 -1.89 62.02 12.96
N TRP A 426 -0.59 61.90 13.26
CA TRP A 426 0.38 62.99 13.12
C TRP A 426 1.20 62.93 11.81
N TRP A 427 1.12 61.85 11.04
CA TRP A 427 1.95 61.58 9.86
C TRP A 427 1.20 60.81 8.76
N SER A 428 1.76 60.75 7.55
CA SER A 428 1.00 60.45 6.33
C SER A 428 1.26 59.08 5.67
N THR A 429 1.82 58.12 6.39
CA THR A 429 2.06 56.75 5.89
C THR A 429 0.95 55.80 6.32
N PHE A 430 0.09 55.44 5.37
CA PHE A 430 -1.01 54.49 5.57
C PHE A 430 -0.55 53.07 5.26
N PRO A 431 -1.00 52.04 6.02
CA PRO A 431 -0.90 50.66 5.60
C PRO A 431 -1.61 50.44 4.25
N VAL A 432 -0.96 49.70 3.34
CA VAL A 432 -1.58 49.24 2.09
C VAL A 432 -2.16 47.84 2.33
N ILE A 433 -3.44 47.65 2.02
CA ILE A 433 -4.19 46.44 2.37
C ILE A 433 -4.86 45.87 1.13
N SER A 434 -4.57 44.60 0.80
CA SER A 434 -5.14 43.86 -0.33
C SER A 434 -5.68 42.51 0.14
N HIS A 435 -6.79 42.04 -0.48
CA HIS A 435 -7.31 40.67 -0.32
C HIS A 435 -7.31 40.19 1.16
N SER A 436 -7.73 41.05 2.08
CA SER A 436 -7.65 40.81 3.52
C SER A 436 -9.00 41.07 4.18
N LEU A 437 -9.26 40.34 5.27
CA LEU A 437 -10.46 40.46 6.07
C LEU A 437 -10.14 41.32 7.30
N ILE A 438 -10.69 42.53 7.36
CA ILE A 438 -10.34 43.55 8.35
C ILE A 438 -11.60 44.11 9.01
N GLU A 439 -11.68 43.98 10.33
CA GLU A 439 -12.76 44.51 11.16
C GLU A 439 -12.84 46.04 11.12
N TYR A 440 -14.05 46.60 10.97
CA TYR A 440 -14.32 48.04 10.85
C TYR A 440 -13.71 48.72 9.60
N SER A 441 -13.41 47.95 8.56
CA SER A 441 -12.89 48.48 7.28
C SER A 441 -13.98 48.95 6.30
N ASN A 442 -15.24 48.56 6.52
CA ASN A 442 -16.39 48.71 5.61
C ASN A 442 -16.23 47.99 4.25
N GLY A 443 -15.34 47.00 4.14
CA GLY A 443 -15.18 46.16 2.93
C GLY A 443 -14.12 46.72 1.99
N SER A 444 -14.53 47.17 0.79
CA SER A 444 -13.64 47.75 -0.23
C SER A 444 -14.34 48.83 -1.07
N GLY A 445 -13.56 49.62 -1.81
CA GLY A 445 -14.05 50.67 -2.72
C GLY A 445 -14.50 51.95 -2.01
N ASP A 446 -15.51 52.64 -2.58
CA ASP A 446 -15.91 54.01 -2.18
C ASP A 446 -16.34 54.17 -0.71
N ASN A 447 -16.69 53.08 -0.01
CA ASN A 447 -17.08 53.10 1.41
C ASN A 447 -15.93 52.76 2.37
N TRP A 448 -14.73 52.45 1.85
CA TRP A 448 -13.57 52.05 2.65
C TRP A 448 -13.27 53.01 3.79
N ASN A 449 -13.06 52.46 4.98
CA ASN A 449 -12.65 53.24 6.14
C ASN A 449 -11.16 53.64 6.05
N ALA A 450 -10.89 54.81 5.47
CA ALA A 450 -9.53 55.34 5.34
C ALA A 450 -8.76 55.54 6.68
N SER A 451 -9.39 55.35 7.85
CA SER A 451 -8.66 55.33 9.13
C SER A 451 -7.92 54.02 9.42
N VAL A 452 -8.26 52.90 8.76
CA VAL A 452 -7.56 51.61 8.94
C VAL A 452 -6.41 51.40 7.95
N GLY A 453 -6.43 52.09 6.81
CA GLY A 453 -5.38 52.03 5.79
C GLY A 453 -5.80 52.64 4.45
N SER A 454 -5.06 52.30 3.39
CA SER A 454 -5.49 52.47 2.00
C SER A 454 -5.83 51.11 1.39
N ASP A 455 -7.02 51.04 0.79
CA ASP A 455 -7.48 49.91 0.00
C ASP A 455 -6.78 49.86 -1.36
N ASP A 456 -6.21 48.70 -1.73
CA ASP A 456 -5.73 48.41 -3.08
C ASP A 456 -6.29 47.11 -3.68
N GLY A 457 -7.34 46.52 -3.11
CA GLY A 457 -7.87 45.23 -3.58
C GLY A 457 -9.27 44.82 -3.07
N ASN A 458 -9.54 43.51 -3.08
CA ASN A 458 -10.85 42.96 -2.71
C ASN A 458 -10.93 42.65 -1.20
N ASN A 459 -10.86 43.68 -0.36
CA ASN A 459 -10.94 43.53 1.10
C ASN A 459 -12.37 43.23 1.60
N ILE A 460 -12.46 42.57 2.76
CA ILE A 460 -13.72 42.06 3.35
C ILE A 460 -13.89 42.60 4.78
N ASP A 461 -15.12 43.03 5.12
CA ASP A 461 -15.54 43.34 6.50
C ASP A 461 -16.75 42.47 6.86
N ALA A 462 -16.46 41.27 7.35
CA ALA A 462 -17.43 40.27 7.77
C ALA A 462 -16.75 39.28 8.73
N ASP A 463 -17.51 38.70 9.67
CA ASP A 463 -16.98 37.71 10.63
C ASP A 463 -16.20 36.57 9.91
N PRO A 464 -14.92 36.33 10.23
CA PRO A 464 -14.13 35.22 9.69
C PRO A 464 -14.68 33.84 9.99
N LYS A 465 -15.58 33.71 10.98
CA LYS A 465 -16.14 32.43 11.44
C LYS A 465 -15.08 31.38 11.71
N PHE A 466 -14.19 31.69 12.65
CA PHE A 466 -13.26 30.71 13.19
C PHE A 466 -13.99 29.56 13.90
N VAL A 467 -13.33 28.41 14.04
CA VAL A 467 -13.87 27.24 14.74
C VAL A 467 -14.17 27.54 16.22
N ASP A 468 -13.22 28.13 16.94
CA ASP A 468 -13.39 28.55 18.35
C ASP A 468 -12.39 29.68 18.72
N TYR A 469 -12.71 30.92 18.35
CA TYR A 469 -11.87 32.08 18.65
C TYR A 469 -12.21 32.76 19.97
N GLN A 470 -11.16 33.22 20.66
CA GLN A 470 -11.30 33.92 21.93
C GLN A 470 -11.78 35.36 21.71
N LEU A 471 -13.09 35.60 21.84
CA LEU A 471 -13.58 36.92 22.22
C LEU A 471 -13.07 37.23 23.63
N ALA A 472 -12.42 38.39 23.81
CA ALA A 472 -11.76 38.78 25.06
C ALA A 472 -12.71 39.02 26.27
N THR A 473 -13.99 38.65 26.14
CA THR A 473 -15.03 38.80 27.15
C THR A 473 -15.63 37.45 27.56
N ILE A 474 -15.14 36.93 28.69
CA ILE A 474 -15.91 36.12 29.65
C ILE A 474 -16.40 34.75 29.15
N ASP A 475 -15.49 33.87 28.73
CA ASP A 475 -15.48 32.48 29.23
C ASP A 475 -14.05 31.91 29.20
N SER A 476 -13.71 31.01 30.11
CA SER A 476 -12.38 30.38 30.22
C SER A 476 -12.32 29.00 29.55
N THR A 477 -13.19 28.75 28.58
CA THR A 477 -13.36 27.45 27.90
C THR A 477 -13.01 27.45 26.42
N SER A 478 -12.79 28.61 25.79
CA SER A 478 -12.37 28.71 24.38
C SER A 478 -10.96 28.17 24.19
N SER A 479 -10.77 27.26 23.25
CA SER A 479 -9.48 26.67 22.88
C SER A 479 -8.54 27.63 22.15
N GLY A 480 -9.06 28.70 21.53
CA GLY A 480 -8.25 29.63 20.72
C GLY A 480 -7.90 29.05 19.35
N ASP A 481 -8.82 28.28 18.77
CA ASP A 481 -8.72 27.68 17.45
C ASP A 481 -9.15 28.68 16.36
N TYR A 482 -8.14 29.22 15.67
CA TYR A 482 -8.30 30.20 14.59
C TYR A 482 -8.41 29.57 13.19
N ARG A 483 -8.68 28.26 13.09
CA ARG A 483 -8.99 27.61 11.81
C ARG A 483 -10.35 28.09 11.29
N LEU A 484 -10.53 28.10 9.98
CA LEU A 484 -11.75 28.61 9.34
C LEU A 484 -12.86 27.54 9.37
N ARG A 485 -14.11 27.97 9.52
CA ARG A 485 -15.28 27.12 9.27
C ARG A 485 -15.68 27.18 7.80
N LYS A 486 -16.31 26.11 7.28
CA LYS A 486 -16.82 26.01 5.89
C LYS A 486 -17.62 27.20 5.38
N ASP A 487 -18.32 27.90 6.29
CA ASP A 487 -19.16 29.03 5.95
C ASP A 487 -18.45 30.40 6.09
N SER A 488 -17.13 30.41 6.28
CA SER A 488 -16.29 31.61 6.39
C SER A 488 -16.23 32.41 5.09
N PRO A 489 -16.26 33.76 5.15
CA PRO A 489 -16.03 34.63 3.99
C PRO A 489 -14.55 34.74 3.60
N ALA A 490 -13.62 34.18 4.39
CA ALA A 490 -12.19 34.15 4.07
C ALA A 490 -11.80 33.02 3.10
N ILE A 491 -12.66 32.00 2.97
CA ILE A 491 -12.40 30.82 2.13
C ILE A 491 -12.42 31.20 0.65
N ASN A 492 -11.40 30.75 -0.10
CA ASN A 492 -11.21 30.97 -1.53
C ASN A 492 -11.24 32.46 -1.96
N ALA A 493 -11.00 33.38 -1.02
CA ALA A 493 -11.19 34.83 -1.22
C ALA A 493 -9.87 35.62 -1.38
N GLY A 494 -8.72 35.01 -1.10
CA GLY A 494 -7.40 35.61 -1.24
C GLY A 494 -6.81 35.51 -2.66
N ASN A 495 -5.61 36.06 -2.84
CA ASN A 495 -4.90 36.09 -4.12
C ASN A 495 -3.70 35.13 -4.16
N SER A 496 -3.75 34.11 -5.02
CA SER A 496 -2.69 33.11 -5.19
C SER A 496 -1.35 33.68 -5.72
N ILE A 497 -1.33 34.87 -6.32
CA ILE A 497 -0.10 35.54 -6.78
C ILE A 497 0.74 36.03 -5.58
N ASP A 498 0.12 36.31 -4.44
CA ASP A 498 0.81 36.84 -3.25
C ASP A 498 1.46 35.76 -2.38
N ILE A 499 1.44 34.49 -2.80
CA ILE A 499 2.15 33.39 -2.11
C ILE A 499 3.67 33.52 -2.32
N PRO A 500 4.47 33.62 -1.26
CA PRO A 500 5.93 33.65 -1.40
C PRO A 500 6.48 32.31 -1.90
N ASN A 501 7.44 32.37 -2.84
CA ASN A 501 8.10 31.18 -3.40
C ASN A 501 8.60 30.23 -2.29
N GLY A 502 8.18 28.97 -2.35
CA GLY A 502 8.57 27.92 -1.40
C GLY A 502 7.64 27.76 -0.19
N ILE A 503 6.70 28.67 0.02
CA ILE A 503 5.68 28.56 1.07
C ILE A 503 4.45 27.85 0.48
N ILE A 504 4.52 26.51 0.45
CA ILE A 504 3.51 25.66 -0.18
C ILE A 504 2.43 25.14 0.78
N THR A 505 2.58 25.34 2.09
CA THR A 505 1.61 24.91 3.12
C THR A 505 1.22 26.02 4.08
N ASP A 506 0.10 25.88 4.78
CA ASP A 506 -0.39 26.71 5.88
C ASP A 506 0.23 26.29 7.23
N LEU A 507 -0.30 26.79 8.36
CA LEU A 507 0.17 26.42 9.71
C LEU A 507 -0.19 25.00 10.19
N ASP A 508 -1.23 24.37 9.64
CA ASP A 508 -1.60 22.98 9.95
C ASP A 508 -0.92 21.97 9.00
N GLY A 509 -0.25 22.45 7.95
CA GLY A 509 0.41 21.64 6.92
C GLY A 509 -0.43 21.40 5.66
N ASN A 510 -1.63 21.98 5.58
CA ASN A 510 -2.49 21.93 4.39
C ASN A 510 -1.85 22.73 3.25
N ILE A 511 -2.01 22.30 2.00
CA ILE A 511 -1.37 22.96 0.86
C ILE A 511 -2.07 24.29 0.55
N ARG A 512 -1.29 25.37 0.42
CA ARG A 512 -1.78 26.73 0.13
C ARG A 512 -2.51 26.82 -1.20
N VAL A 513 -2.08 26.08 -2.23
CA VAL A 513 -2.72 26.10 -3.56
C VAL A 513 -2.65 24.74 -4.26
N ALA A 514 -3.83 24.25 -4.65
CA ALA A 514 -4.03 23.35 -5.78
C ALA A 514 -5.01 24.00 -6.79
N GLY A 515 -4.62 25.11 -7.42
CA GLY A 515 -5.51 25.87 -8.31
C GLY A 515 -5.16 27.35 -8.47
N ALA A 516 -6.19 28.21 -8.47
CA ALA A 516 -6.08 29.66 -8.66
C ALA A 516 -6.49 30.50 -7.45
N SER A 517 -7.09 29.89 -6.44
CA SER A 517 -7.64 30.52 -5.22
C SER A 517 -6.79 30.21 -4.00
N VAL A 518 -6.84 31.05 -2.97
CA VAL A 518 -6.30 30.81 -1.63
C VAL A 518 -7.25 31.34 -0.57
N ASP A 519 -7.16 30.83 0.65
CA ASP A 519 -7.83 31.41 1.79
C ASP A 519 -7.09 32.66 2.32
N MET A 520 -7.84 33.57 2.96
CA MET A 520 -7.24 34.63 3.75
C MET A 520 -6.89 34.10 5.15
N GLY A 521 -5.71 34.46 5.66
CA GLY A 521 -5.25 34.15 7.02
C GLY A 521 -4.20 33.04 7.07
N ALA A 522 -3.93 32.57 8.29
CA ALA A 522 -2.82 31.65 8.59
C ALA A 522 -3.12 30.16 8.34
N TYR A 523 -4.36 29.83 8.00
CA TYR A 523 -4.85 28.48 7.67
C TYR A 523 -5.55 28.48 6.30
N GLU A 524 -5.57 27.33 5.64
CA GLU A 524 -6.50 26.98 4.57
C GLU A 524 -7.59 26.04 5.12
N TYR A 525 -8.76 26.07 4.50
CA TYR A 525 -9.90 25.21 4.83
C TYR A 525 -9.87 23.87 4.07
N GLU A 526 -9.26 23.81 2.88
CA GLU A 526 -9.29 22.64 1.99
C GLU A 526 -7.91 21.97 1.88
N ARG A 527 -7.76 20.72 2.38
CA ARG A 527 -6.54 19.89 2.18
C ARG A 527 -6.70 19.06 0.90
N VAL A 528 -6.15 19.57 -0.20
CA VAL A 528 -5.93 18.78 -1.43
C VAL A 528 -4.52 18.18 -1.36
N LEU A 529 -4.39 16.86 -1.47
CA LEU A 529 -3.08 16.22 -1.50
C LEU A 529 -2.40 16.38 -2.86
N PRO A 530 -1.05 16.40 -2.93
CA PRO A 530 -0.34 16.29 -4.19
C PRO A 530 -0.68 14.97 -4.89
N VAL A 531 -0.92 15.05 -6.20
CA VAL A 531 -1.04 13.86 -7.06
C VAL A 531 0.26 13.03 -7.01
N PRO A 532 0.19 11.70 -6.77
CA PRO A 532 1.35 10.82 -6.84
C PRO A 532 2.10 10.92 -8.17
N ARG A 533 3.42 10.73 -8.14
CA ARG A 533 4.29 10.90 -9.33
C ARG A 533 5.08 9.65 -9.65
N ASN A 534 5.60 9.60 -10.88
CA ASN A 534 6.45 8.51 -11.39
C ASN A 534 5.82 7.10 -11.23
N LEU A 535 4.51 6.98 -11.49
CA LEU A 535 3.83 5.70 -11.50
C LEU A 535 4.40 4.80 -12.62
N ILE A 536 4.96 3.65 -12.22
CA ILE A 536 5.55 2.64 -13.10
C ILE A 536 4.90 1.29 -12.78
N GLY A 537 4.56 0.51 -13.81
CA GLY A 537 4.04 -0.85 -13.66
C GLY A 537 4.97 -1.90 -14.27
N THR A 538 5.24 -2.97 -13.52
CA THR A 538 6.03 -4.13 -13.93
C THR A 538 5.13 -5.37 -13.97
N ALA A 539 4.99 -6.02 -15.13
CA ALA A 539 4.08 -7.15 -15.30
C ALA A 539 4.66 -8.50 -14.81
N GLY A 540 3.77 -9.37 -14.34
CA GLY A 540 4.03 -10.76 -13.95
C GLY A 540 2.80 -11.66 -14.18
N ASP A 541 2.78 -12.86 -13.57
CA ASP A 541 1.69 -13.83 -13.74
C ASP A 541 0.39 -13.40 -13.08
N ARG A 542 -0.65 -13.14 -13.89
CA ARG A 542 -1.94 -12.61 -13.42
C ARG A 542 -1.77 -11.38 -12.51
N GLN A 543 -0.67 -10.64 -12.64
CA GLN A 543 -0.32 -9.57 -11.72
C GLN A 543 0.50 -8.45 -12.38
N VAL A 544 0.44 -7.26 -11.79
CA VAL A 544 1.30 -6.12 -12.10
C VAL A 544 1.74 -5.48 -10.79
N THR A 545 3.06 -5.39 -10.57
CA THR A 545 3.65 -4.65 -9.46
C THR A 545 3.83 -3.18 -9.86
N LEU A 546 3.11 -2.29 -9.19
CA LEU A 546 3.16 -0.84 -9.35
C LEU A 546 4.18 -0.24 -8.37
N SER A 547 4.82 0.87 -8.75
CA SER A 547 5.61 1.73 -7.86
C SER A 547 5.45 3.21 -8.20
N TRP A 548 5.48 4.08 -7.19
CA TRP A 548 5.36 5.54 -7.32
C TRP A 548 6.24 6.28 -6.30
N ASP A 549 6.31 7.61 -6.40
CA ASP A 549 6.98 8.48 -5.42
C ASP A 549 6.15 8.73 -4.17
N VAL A 550 6.80 8.90 -3.01
CA VAL A 550 6.12 9.29 -1.75
C VAL A 550 5.46 10.65 -1.90
N VAL A 551 4.16 10.72 -1.59
CA VAL A 551 3.42 11.95 -1.33
C VAL A 551 3.52 12.25 0.16
N ASN A 552 4.16 13.37 0.51
CA ASN A 552 4.20 13.84 1.89
C ASN A 552 2.78 14.15 2.37
N PHE A 553 2.50 13.81 3.63
CA PHE A 553 1.19 13.97 4.26
C PHE A 553 0.06 13.15 3.64
N ALA A 554 0.34 12.15 2.79
CA ALA A 554 -0.63 11.09 2.51
C ALA A 554 -0.73 10.18 3.75
N ASP A 555 -1.96 9.90 4.22
CA ASP A 555 -2.17 8.93 5.29
C ASP A 555 -2.11 7.51 4.70
N SER A 556 -2.58 7.34 3.45
CA SER A 556 -2.46 6.12 2.65
C SER A 556 -2.55 6.41 1.13
N TYR A 557 -2.51 5.37 0.28
CA TYR A 557 -2.80 5.46 -1.15
C TYR A 557 -3.93 4.51 -1.55
N GLU A 558 -4.66 4.89 -2.60
CA GLU A 558 -5.57 4.03 -3.34
C GLU A 558 -5.01 3.72 -4.73
N VAL A 559 -5.10 2.46 -5.14
CA VAL A 559 -4.76 1.99 -6.49
C VAL A 559 -6.04 1.70 -7.26
N TYR A 560 -6.06 2.13 -8.52
CA TYR A 560 -7.14 1.93 -9.46
C TYR A 560 -6.62 1.27 -10.74
N LYS A 561 -7.47 0.50 -11.43
CA LYS A 561 -7.20 -0.12 -12.73
C LYS A 561 -8.32 0.18 -13.73
N TYR A 562 -8.02 -0.01 -15.01
CA TYR A 562 -8.99 -0.03 -16.10
C TYR A 562 -8.57 -1.10 -17.12
N GLU A 563 -9.49 -1.98 -17.50
CA GLU A 563 -9.25 -3.09 -18.43
C GLU A 563 -9.43 -2.70 -19.90
N GLY A 564 -8.57 -3.20 -20.79
CA GLY A 564 -8.67 -2.98 -22.24
C GLY A 564 -7.96 -1.73 -22.76
N ALA A 565 -7.13 -1.09 -21.92
CA ALA A 565 -6.37 0.08 -22.31
C ALA A 565 -5.30 -0.24 -23.39
N THR A 566 -5.44 0.42 -24.55
CA THR A 566 -4.39 0.47 -25.60
C THR A 566 -3.83 1.88 -25.81
N GLY A 567 -4.22 2.81 -24.94
CA GLY A 567 -3.81 4.22 -24.93
C GLY A 567 -4.24 4.92 -23.62
N PRO A 568 -4.08 6.25 -23.52
CA PRO A 568 -4.48 7.00 -22.33
C PRO A 568 -5.99 6.90 -22.05
N VAL A 569 -6.35 6.73 -20.78
CA VAL A 569 -7.73 6.57 -20.30
C VAL A 569 -8.21 7.88 -19.67
N THR A 570 -9.49 8.24 -19.86
CA THR A 570 -10.15 9.39 -19.22
C THR A 570 -10.85 8.97 -17.92
N THR A 571 -11.04 9.90 -17.00
CA THR A 571 -11.15 9.69 -15.54
C THR A 571 -12.39 8.97 -15.00
N ASP A 572 -13.37 8.62 -15.83
CA ASP A 572 -14.72 8.34 -15.35
C ASP A 572 -15.04 6.83 -15.23
N ASP A 573 -14.13 5.94 -15.67
CA ASP A 573 -14.32 4.48 -15.74
C ASP A 573 -13.35 3.67 -14.83
N TRP A 574 -12.70 4.30 -13.85
CA TRP A 574 -11.69 3.62 -12.99
C TRP A 574 -12.31 2.61 -12.00
N GLU A 575 -11.84 1.37 -12.02
CA GLU A 575 -12.15 0.34 -11.01
C GLU A 575 -11.14 0.45 -9.83
N LEU A 576 -11.65 0.62 -8.61
CA LEU A 576 -10.82 0.59 -7.39
C LEU A 576 -10.26 -0.82 -7.17
N VAL A 577 -8.95 -0.92 -6.99
CA VAL A 577 -8.25 -2.18 -6.70
C VAL A 577 -7.99 -2.34 -5.21
N ALA A 578 -7.51 -1.28 -4.56
CA ALA A 578 -7.06 -1.34 -3.18
C ALA A 578 -7.04 0.04 -2.53
N ARG A 579 -7.24 0.05 -1.21
CA ARG A 579 -7.19 1.21 -0.31
C ARG A 579 -6.13 0.99 0.76
N ASP A 580 -5.87 2.02 1.55
CA ASP A 580 -5.08 1.95 2.78
C ASP A 580 -3.66 1.38 2.60
N ILE A 581 -3.10 1.64 1.41
CA ILE A 581 -1.74 1.23 1.05
C ILE A 581 -0.77 2.21 1.72
N ASN A 582 0.00 1.73 2.70
CA ASN A 582 0.92 2.57 3.49
C ASN A 582 2.39 2.50 2.98
N VAL A 583 2.56 2.12 1.71
CA VAL A 583 3.82 1.92 1.00
C VAL A 583 3.69 2.45 -0.43
N THR A 584 4.79 2.81 -1.08
CA THR A 584 4.74 3.35 -2.46
C THR A 584 4.91 2.30 -3.56
N THR A 585 4.53 1.06 -3.24
CA THR A 585 4.53 -0.09 -4.15
C THR A 585 3.33 -0.96 -3.86
N TYR A 586 2.63 -1.43 -4.88
CA TYR A 586 1.47 -2.32 -4.69
C TYR A 586 1.39 -3.35 -5.82
N GLU A 587 1.06 -4.59 -5.48
CA GLU A 587 0.91 -5.68 -6.44
C GLU A 587 -0.58 -5.93 -6.71
N VAL A 588 -1.03 -5.57 -7.91
CA VAL A 588 -2.37 -5.90 -8.38
C VAL A 588 -2.37 -7.33 -8.89
N THR A 589 -3.22 -8.19 -8.36
CA THR A 589 -3.33 -9.62 -8.72
C THR A 589 -4.65 -9.93 -9.44
N GLU A 590 -4.88 -11.20 -9.78
CA GLU A 590 -6.06 -11.74 -10.51
C GLU A 590 -6.33 -11.10 -11.88
N LEU A 591 -5.31 -10.51 -12.50
CA LEU A 591 -5.35 -9.96 -13.86
C LEU A 591 -5.39 -11.07 -14.92
N THR A 592 -5.87 -10.75 -16.11
CA THR A 592 -5.84 -11.66 -17.26
C THR A 592 -4.52 -11.52 -18.02
N ASN A 593 -3.77 -12.62 -18.13
CA ASN A 593 -2.52 -12.64 -18.91
C ASN A 593 -2.79 -12.33 -20.39
N GLY A 594 -2.04 -11.38 -20.95
CA GLY A 594 -2.20 -10.86 -22.31
C GLY A 594 -3.17 -9.68 -22.44
N THR A 595 -3.94 -9.34 -21.41
CA THR A 595 -4.83 -8.16 -21.42
C THR A 595 -4.05 -6.89 -21.03
N GLY A 596 -4.31 -5.79 -21.72
CA GLY A 596 -3.74 -4.47 -21.41
C GLY A 596 -4.53 -3.76 -20.32
N TYR A 597 -3.85 -3.43 -19.22
CA TYR A 597 -4.41 -2.67 -18.10
C TYR A 597 -3.77 -1.30 -18.02
N ALA A 598 -4.57 -0.28 -17.77
CA ALA A 598 -4.12 1.01 -17.27
C ALA A 598 -4.26 1.03 -15.75
N PHE A 599 -3.32 1.66 -15.05
CA PHE A 599 -3.38 1.85 -13.60
C PHE A 599 -3.22 3.32 -13.23
N ALA A 600 -3.95 3.77 -12.22
CA ALA A 600 -3.81 5.07 -11.60
C ALA A 600 -3.65 4.93 -10.08
N VAL A 601 -3.02 5.92 -9.45
CA VAL A 601 -2.89 5.99 -7.99
C VAL A 601 -3.36 7.35 -7.50
N LYS A 602 -4.05 7.34 -6.37
CA LYS A 602 -4.50 8.53 -5.63
C LYS A 602 -3.88 8.50 -4.24
N ALA A 603 -3.43 9.65 -3.74
CA ALA A 603 -3.09 9.79 -2.33
C ALA A 603 -4.37 10.07 -1.53
N VAL A 604 -4.50 9.47 -0.35
CA VAL A 604 -5.67 9.60 0.53
C VAL A 604 -5.25 10.19 1.87
N SER A 605 -6.10 11.05 2.43
CA SER A 605 -5.96 11.47 3.82
C SER A 605 -7.26 11.86 4.49
N THR A 606 -7.24 11.79 5.82
CA THR A 606 -8.31 12.21 6.74
C THR A 606 -8.80 13.65 6.61
N LEU A 607 -8.12 14.52 5.85
CA LEU A 607 -8.58 15.89 5.57
C LEU A 607 -8.85 16.15 4.07
N GLY A 608 -8.62 15.16 3.19
CA GLY A 608 -8.89 15.23 1.75
C GLY A 608 -7.89 14.44 0.90
N ASP A 609 -8.29 14.14 -0.33
CA ASP A 609 -7.56 13.28 -1.27
C ASP A 609 -6.80 14.10 -2.34
N SER A 610 -5.99 13.43 -3.16
CA SER A 610 -5.45 14.00 -4.41
C SER A 610 -6.36 13.74 -5.61
N ASP A 611 -6.07 14.37 -6.75
CA ASP A 611 -6.50 13.83 -8.05
C ASP A 611 -5.75 12.54 -8.40
N PHE A 612 -6.18 11.84 -9.46
CA PHE A 612 -5.48 10.68 -10.03
C PHE A 612 -4.15 11.07 -10.72
N THR A 613 -3.18 10.15 -10.74
CA THR A 613 -1.93 10.27 -11.51
C THR A 613 -2.13 10.60 -13.00
N ASP A 614 -1.51 11.70 -13.47
CA ASP A 614 -1.52 12.16 -14.89
C ASP A 614 -1.05 11.12 -15.92
N ALA A 615 -0.25 10.14 -15.51
CA ALA A 615 0.30 9.10 -16.35
C ALA A 615 -0.17 7.74 -15.87
N ALA A 616 -1.17 7.18 -16.55
CA ALA A 616 -1.58 5.81 -16.30
C ALA A 616 -0.44 4.84 -16.69
N ALA A 617 -0.01 3.98 -15.77
CA ALA A 617 0.92 2.91 -16.13
C ALA A 617 0.18 1.88 -16.98
N ILE A 618 0.62 1.66 -18.22
CA ILE A 618 0.06 0.64 -19.11
C ILE A 618 0.92 -0.61 -19.03
N ALA A 619 0.36 -1.71 -18.54
CA ALA A 619 1.04 -2.99 -18.43
C ALA A 619 0.14 -4.16 -18.86
N THR A 620 0.73 -5.14 -19.55
CA THR A 620 0.08 -6.41 -19.90
C THR A 620 0.61 -7.50 -18.98
N SER A 621 -0.24 -8.01 -18.07
CA SER A 621 0.06 -9.19 -17.24
C SER A 621 0.57 -10.34 -18.13
N SER A 622 1.63 -11.03 -17.74
CA SER A 622 2.26 -12.06 -18.60
C SER A 622 3.21 -13.03 -17.90
N THR A 623 3.36 -14.23 -18.48
CA THR A 623 4.12 -15.39 -17.99
C THR A 623 4.98 -16.04 -19.06
N VAL A 624 5.81 -16.99 -18.65
CA VAL A 624 6.25 -18.06 -19.55
C VAL A 624 5.04 -18.86 -20.07
N PRO A 625 5.09 -19.44 -21.29
CA PRO A 625 4.01 -20.25 -21.83
C PRO A 625 3.78 -21.53 -21.00
N ASP A 626 2.59 -22.13 -21.15
CA ASP A 626 2.34 -23.49 -20.67
C ASP A 626 3.25 -24.51 -21.38
N ALA A 627 3.42 -25.70 -20.80
CA ALA A 627 4.14 -26.78 -21.45
C ALA A 627 3.40 -27.27 -22.72
N PRO A 628 4.11 -27.55 -23.83
CA PRO A 628 3.53 -28.25 -24.97
C PRO A 628 2.92 -29.60 -24.57
N SER A 629 1.81 -30.00 -25.18
CA SER A 629 1.07 -31.21 -24.82
C SER A 629 0.99 -32.21 -25.98
N GLY A 630 0.46 -33.42 -25.75
CA GLY A 630 0.25 -34.41 -26.81
C GLY A 630 1.53 -34.87 -27.51
N VAL A 631 2.67 -34.88 -26.81
CA VAL A 631 3.97 -35.17 -27.42
C VAL A 631 4.04 -36.61 -27.91
N SER A 632 4.30 -36.77 -29.19
CA SER A 632 4.41 -38.05 -29.88
C SER A 632 5.68 -38.05 -30.74
N ALA A 633 6.28 -39.23 -30.90
CA ALA A 633 7.51 -39.37 -31.68
C ALA A 633 7.35 -40.47 -32.74
N THR A 634 7.97 -40.27 -33.90
CA THR A 634 8.09 -41.29 -34.95
C THR A 634 9.58 -41.52 -35.23
N ALA A 635 10.04 -42.72 -34.90
CA ALA A 635 11.43 -43.13 -35.10
C ALA A 635 11.79 -43.31 -36.59
N GLY A 636 12.96 -42.79 -36.97
CA GLY A 636 13.63 -43.03 -38.27
C GLY A 636 15.02 -43.65 -38.09
N ASN A 637 15.86 -43.51 -39.11
CA ASN A 637 17.26 -43.97 -39.08
C ASN A 637 18.15 -42.94 -38.37
N GLY A 638 18.53 -43.22 -37.12
CA GLY A 638 19.39 -42.32 -36.32
C GLY A 638 18.75 -40.97 -35.96
N GLN A 639 17.42 -40.88 -36.04
CA GLN A 639 16.64 -39.67 -35.77
C GLN A 639 15.22 -40.04 -35.31
N ALA A 640 14.50 -39.07 -34.75
CA ALA A 640 13.06 -39.15 -34.50
C ALA A 640 12.39 -37.83 -34.87
N VAL A 641 11.20 -37.91 -35.47
CA VAL A 641 10.34 -36.75 -35.72
C VAL A 641 9.39 -36.63 -34.54
N VAL A 642 9.47 -35.54 -33.80
CA VAL A 642 8.68 -35.28 -32.59
C VAL A 642 7.59 -34.25 -32.92
N SER A 643 6.35 -34.68 -32.79
CA SER A 643 5.15 -33.87 -33.00
C SER A 643 4.48 -33.59 -31.66
N PHE A 644 4.08 -32.35 -31.45
CA PHE A 644 3.42 -31.89 -30.22
C PHE A 644 2.33 -30.87 -30.55
N THR A 645 1.38 -30.71 -29.63
CA THR A 645 0.39 -29.64 -29.61
C THR A 645 1.03 -28.39 -29.00
N VAL A 646 0.87 -27.25 -29.66
CA VAL A 646 1.35 -25.97 -29.14
C VAL A 646 0.54 -25.57 -27.89
N PRO A 647 1.14 -24.88 -26.90
CA PRO A 647 0.41 -24.37 -25.75
C PRO A 647 -0.74 -23.47 -26.18
N THR A 648 -1.94 -23.68 -25.62
CA THR A 648 -3.11 -22.83 -25.85
C THR A 648 -2.96 -21.48 -25.15
N ASN A 649 -2.36 -21.48 -23.97
CA ASN A 649 -1.95 -20.28 -23.25
C ASN A 649 -0.47 -20.00 -23.52
N ASN A 650 -0.19 -18.86 -24.16
CA ASN A 650 1.16 -18.37 -24.42
C ASN A 650 1.72 -17.50 -23.27
N GLY A 651 0.95 -17.29 -22.21
CA GLY A 651 1.32 -16.40 -21.12
C GLY A 651 1.25 -14.92 -21.47
N GLY A 652 0.52 -14.51 -22.51
CA GLY A 652 0.51 -13.12 -22.96
C GLY A 652 1.79 -12.65 -23.67
N SER A 653 2.84 -13.48 -23.72
CA SER A 653 4.04 -13.26 -24.53
C SER A 653 4.02 -14.14 -25.78
N ALA A 654 4.44 -13.62 -26.92
CA ALA A 654 4.53 -14.42 -28.14
C ALA A 654 5.58 -15.54 -27.99
N ILE A 655 5.19 -16.79 -28.30
CA ILE A 655 6.12 -17.92 -28.36
C ILE A 655 7.08 -17.71 -29.54
N THR A 656 8.38 -17.70 -29.25
CA THR A 656 9.47 -17.46 -30.21
C THR A 656 10.11 -18.75 -30.71
N GLY A 657 9.94 -19.86 -30.00
CA GLY A 657 10.45 -21.17 -30.39
C GLY A 657 10.09 -22.30 -29.43
N TYR A 658 10.61 -23.48 -29.72
CA TYR A 658 10.48 -24.71 -28.93
C TYR A 658 11.82 -25.44 -28.86
N THR A 659 12.06 -26.14 -27.75
CA THR A 659 13.23 -27.00 -27.53
C THR A 659 12.77 -28.42 -27.23
N VAL A 660 13.23 -29.41 -28.00
CA VAL A 660 12.98 -30.84 -27.78
C VAL A 660 14.21 -31.48 -27.15
N THR A 661 14.02 -32.26 -26.09
CA THR A 661 15.07 -33.00 -25.38
C THR A 661 14.85 -34.50 -25.52
N ALA A 662 15.87 -35.25 -25.92
CA ALA A 662 15.81 -36.72 -25.94
C ALA A 662 16.24 -37.34 -24.60
N LEU A 663 15.43 -38.26 -24.08
CA LEU A 663 15.66 -38.97 -22.82
C LEU A 663 15.83 -40.46 -23.06
N VAL A 664 16.67 -41.10 -22.23
CA VAL A 664 16.83 -42.56 -22.15
C VAL A 664 16.64 -42.98 -20.71
N ASN A 665 15.72 -43.91 -20.44
CA ASN A 665 15.30 -44.30 -19.09
C ASN A 665 14.92 -43.09 -18.20
N GLY A 666 14.25 -42.09 -18.78
CA GLY A 666 13.88 -40.84 -18.09
C GLY A 666 15.03 -39.87 -17.80
N SER A 667 16.26 -40.16 -18.22
CA SER A 667 17.42 -39.26 -18.07
C SER A 667 17.73 -38.53 -19.38
N ALA A 668 17.87 -37.21 -19.33
CA ALA A 668 18.25 -36.40 -20.49
C ALA A 668 19.63 -36.82 -21.05
N THR A 669 19.70 -37.00 -22.36
CA THR A 669 20.91 -37.48 -23.06
C THR A 669 21.88 -36.38 -23.49
N GLY A 670 21.49 -35.11 -23.33
CA GLY A 670 22.18 -33.96 -23.91
C GLY A 670 21.93 -33.78 -25.42
N MET A 671 21.17 -34.66 -26.06
CA MET A 671 20.68 -34.48 -27.44
C MET A 671 19.43 -33.61 -27.39
N THR A 672 19.56 -32.36 -27.84
CA THR A 672 18.49 -31.36 -27.90
C THR A 672 18.43 -30.72 -29.28
N GLU A 673 17.23 -30.41 -29.77
CA GLU A 673 17.01 -29.73 -31.06
C GLU A 673 15.98 -28.60 -30.87
N THR A 674 16.14 -27.49 -31.59
CA THR A 674 15.23 -26.33 -31.50
C THR A 674 14.50 -26.06 -32.81
N GLY A 675 13.32 -25.45 -32.72
CA GLY A 675 12.51 -25.10 -33.90
C GLY A 675 11.40 -24.11 -33.57
N THR A 676 10.82 -23.46 -34.58
CA THR A 676 9.76 -22.46 -34.40
C THR A 676 8.34 -23.02 -34.47
N ALA A 677 8.18 -24.29 -34.86
CA ALA A 677 6.89 -24.97 -34.99
C ALA A 677 7.02 -26.48 -34.83
N SER A 678 5.90 -27.15 -34.56
CA SER A 678 5.74 -28.61 -34.59
C SER A 678 5.59 -29.10 -36.05
N PRO A 679 6.21 -30.22 -36.47
CA PRO A 679 7.10 -31.11 -35.71
C PRO A 679 8.59 -30.72 -35.80
N ILE A 680 9.40 -31.18 -34.85
CA ILE A 680 10.86 -31.00 -34.79
C ILE A 680 11.56 -32.35 -34.95
N THR A 681 12.64 -32.41 -35.73
CA THR A 681 13.39 -33.67 -35.96
C THR A 681 14.67 -33.71 -35.15
N VAL A 682 14.72 -34.55 -34.11
CA VAL A 682 15.94 -34.76 -33.32
C VAL A 682 16.85 -35.76 -34.03
N SER A 683 18.08 -35.34 -34.32
CA SER A 683 19.08 -36.15 -35.05
C SER A 683 20.19 -36.70 -34.15
N GLY A 684 21.03 -37.60 -34.67
CA GLY A 684 22.17 -38.17 -33.94
C GLY A 684 21.85 -39.29 -32.94
N LEU A 685 20.62 -39.81 -32.98
CA LEU A 685 20.16 -40.89 -32.10
C LEU A 685 20.82 -42.24 -32.46
N THR A 686 20.92 -43.13 -31.48
CA THR A 686 21.49 -44.48 -31.68
C THR A 686 20.40 -45.48 -32.08
N ASN A 687 20.54 -46.10 -33.26
CA ASN A 687 19.64 -47.17 -33.70
C ASN A 687 19.67 -48.36 -32.74
N GLY A 688 18.50 -48.82 -32.29
CA GLY A 688 18.35 -49.89 -31.29
C GLY A 688 18.35 -49.41 -29.83
N THR A 689 18.61 -48.12 -29.57
CA THR A 689 18.36 -47.51 -28.25
C THR A 689 16.94 -46.97 -28.21
N ALA A 690 16.23 -47.21 -27.12
CA ALA A 690 14.88 -46.68 -26.89
C ALA A 690 14.96 -45.26 -26.31
N TYR A 691 14.18 -44.34 -26.87
CA TYR A 691 14.13 -42.93 -26.49
C TYR A 691 12.69 -42.49 -26.20
N THR A 692 12.55 -41.56 -25.26
CA THR A 692 11.36 -40.70 -25.10
C THR A 692 11.77 -39.24 -25.31
N PHE A 693 10.82 -38.35 -25.59
CA PHE A 693 11.11 -36.95 -25.91
C PHE A 693 10.21 -36.00 -25.10
N SER A 694 10.79 -35.01 -24.45
CA SER A 694 10.06 -33.91 -23.82
C SER A 694 10.28 -32.60 -24.60
N VAL A 695 9.37 -31.65 -24.48
CA VAL A 695 9.39 -30.37 -25.22
C VAL A 695 9.14 -29.20 -24.27
N ARG A 696 9.81 -28.07 -24.52
CA ARG A 696 9.54 -26.76 -23.91
C ARG A 696 9.16 -25.75 -24.98
N ALA A 697 8.33 -24.78 -24.64
CA ALA A 697 8.08 -23.58 -25.43
C ALA A 697 8.92 -22.41 -24.86
N THR A 698 9.39 -21.50 -25.72
CA THR A 698 10.23 -20.35 -25.36
C THR A 698 9.52 -19.05 -25.71
N SER A 699 9.57 -18.04 -24.84
CA SER A 699 9.01 -16.69 -25.04
C SER A 699 10.05 -15.61 -24.70
N ALA A 700 9.66 -14.33 -24.77
CA ALA A 700 10.50 -13.24 -24.26
C ALA A 700 10.68 -13.26 -22.73
N LEU A 701 9.80 -13.95 -21.99
CA LEU A 701 9.84 -14.07 -20.53
C LEU A 701 10.57 -15.33 -20.04
N GLY A 702 10.93 -16.24 -20.95
CA GLY A 702 11.65 -17.49 -20.65
C GLY A 702 10.99 -18.73 -21.23
N ASP A 703 11.50 -19.89 -20.78
CA ASP A 703 11.04 -21.23 -21.18
C ASP A 703 9.92 -21.74 -20.28
N SER A 704 9.00 -22.52 -20.86
CA SER A 704 7.98 -23.28 -20.15
C SER A 704 8.59 -24.39 -19.26
N SER A 705 7.74 -24.98 -18.42
CA SER A 705 7.96 -26.33 -17.90
C SER A 705 8.11 -27.35 -19.04
N GLU A 706 8.73 -28.49 -18.74
CA GLU A 706 8.86 -29.59 -19.70
C GLU A 706 7.54 -30.35 -19.83
N SER A 707 7.18 -30.71 -21.06
CA SER A 707 6.05 -31.60 -21.33
C SER A 707 6.22 -32.97 -20.66
N ASP A 708 5.11 -33.70 -20.52
CA ASP A 708 5.18 -35.16 -20.37
C ASP A 708 6.02 -35.77 -21.52
N PRO A 709 6.86 -36.78 -21.24
CA PRO A 709 7.63 -37.44 -22.28
C PRO A 709 6.73 -38.20 -23.26
N SER A 710 7.13 -38.21 -24.54
CA SER A 710 6.49 -39.03 -25.56
C SER A 710 6.46 -40.51 -25.20
N GLY A 711 5.56 -41.26 -25.85
CA GLY A 711 5.69 -42.72 -25.94
C GLY A 711 7.09 -43.14 -26.43
N GLU A 712 7.56 -44.29 -25.94
CA GLU A 712 8.88 -44.82 -26.25
C GLU A 712 9.01 -45.19 -27.73
N VAL A 713 10.07 -44.73 -28.38
CA VAL A 713 10.41 -45.11 -29.76
C VAL A 713 11.86 -45.53 -29.91
N THR A 714 12.10 -46.53 -30.76
CA THR A 714 13.43 -47.06 -31.06
C THR A 714 13.81 -46.74 -32.51
N PRO A 715 14.72 -45.77 -32.76
CA PRO A 715 15.34 -45.54 -34.06
C PRO A 715 15.88 -46.83 -34.66
N ARG A 716 15.67 -47.00 -35.96
CA ARG A 716 16.05 -48.21 -36.70
C ARG A 716 16.24 -47.94 -38.18
N THR A 717 16.99 -48.81 -38.81
CA THR A 717 17.24 -48.84 -40.26
C THR A 717 17.25 -50.27 -40.76
N VAL A 718 17.31 -50.48 -42.07
CA VAL A 718 17.38 -51.84 -42.65
C VAL A 718 18.67 -52.55 -42.25
N PRO A 719 18.72 -53.89 -42.22
CA PRO A 719 19.94 -54.61 -41.88
C PRO A 719 21.05 -54.38 -42.92
N GLY A 720 22.29 -54.71 -42.56
CA GLY A 720 23.33 -54.90 -43.56
C GLY A 720 22.98 -56.03 -44.55
N ALA A 721 23.61 -56.05 -45.73
CA ALA A 721 23.43 -57.17 -46.65
C ALA A 721 24.01 -58.47 -46.06
N PRO A 722 23.32 -59.63 -46.22
CA PRO A 722 23.89 -60.94 -45.92
C PRO A 722 25.23 -61.18 -46.62
N THR A 723 26.15 -61.85 -45.94
CA THR A 723 27.51 -62.10 -46.45
C THR A 723 27.80 -63.58 -46.63
N ARG A 724 28.89 -63.92 -47.33
CA ARG A 724 29.35 -65.31 -47.55
C ARG A 724 28.27 -66.23 -48.14
N VAL A 725 27.47 -65.69 -49.07
CA VAL A 725 26.38 -66.43 -49.72
C VAL A 725 26.95 -67.51 -50.66
N SER A 726 26.38 -68.70 -50.60
CA SER A 726 26.78 -69.86 -51.40
C SER A 726 25.57 -70.76 -51.69
N ALA A 727 25.55 -71.44 -52.84
CA ALA A 727 24.42 -72.27 -53.27
C ALA A 727 24.86 -73.70 -53.66
N THR A 728 24.04 -74.68 -53.29
CA THR A 728 24.20 -76.10 -53.66
C THR A 728 22.94 -76.58 -54.38
N ALA A 729 23.06 -76.94 -55.66
CA ALA A 729 21.92 -77.39 -56.47
C ALA A 729 21.49 -78.82 -56.13
N GLY A 730 20.19 -79.09 -56.28
CA GLY A 730 19.57 -80.41 -56.23
C GLY A 730 18.60 -80.61 -57.40
N ASN A 731 17.57 -81.44 -57.21
CA ASN A 731 16.49 -81.60 -58.19
C ASN A 731 15.46 -80.47 -58.08
N GLY A 732 15.34 -79.64 -59.11
CA GLY A 732 14.36 -78.56 -59.19
C GLY A 732 14.52 -77.51 -58.10
N GLN A 733 15.68 -77.47 -57.43
CA GLN A 733 15.91 -76.68 -56.23
C GLN A 733 17.38 -76.35 -56.02
N ALA A 734 17.66 -75.36 -55.17
CA ALA A 734 19.00 -75.08 -54.65
C ALA A 734 18.93 -74.68 -53.17
N VAL A 735 19.86 -75.22 -52.37
CA VAL A 735 20.04 -74.87 -50.96
C VAL A 735 21.06 -73.74 -50.87
N VAL A 736 20.63 -72.57 -50.39
CA VAL A 736 21.44 -71.35 -50.31
C VAL A 736 21.81 -71.07 -48.85
N SER A 737 23.11 -71.05 -48.57
CA SER A 737 23.69 -70.81 -47.24
C SER A 737 24.37 -69.45 -47.19
N PHE A 738 24.20 -68.71 -46.10
CA PHE A 738 24.71 -67.35 -45.92
C PHE A 738 25.02 -67.04 -44.46
N THR A 739 25.77 -65.96 -44.21
CA THR A 739 26.02 -65.41 -42.86
C THR A 739 25.15 -64.17 -42.66
N ALA A 740 24.46 -64.10 -41.52
CA ALA A 740 23.71 -62.93 -41.10
C ALA A 740 24.59 -61.67 -41.07
N PRO A 741 24.07 -60.48 -41.41
CA PRO A 741 24.81 -59.23 -41.27
C PRO A 741 25.12 -58.94 -39.78
N THR A 742 26.28 -58.36 -39.52
CA THR A 742 26.71 -58.00 -38.15
C THR A 742 25.96 -56.77 -37.62
N ASN A 743 25.59 -55.84 -38.50
CA ASN A 743 24.68 -54.74 -38.19
C ASN A 743 23.26 -55.15 -38.57
N ASN A 744 22.39 -55.31 -37.57
CA ASN A 744 20.97 -55.63 -37.73
C ASN A 744 20.10 -54.38 -37.95
N GLY A 745 20.69 -53.18 -37.98
CA GLY A 745 19.99 -51.91 -38.17
C GLY A 745 19.25 -51.40 -36.92
N GLY A 746 19.51 -51.96 -35.73
CA GLY A 746 18.80 -51.60 -34.49
C GLY A 746 17.48 -52.33 -34.28
N SER A 747 17.15 -53.32 -35.13
CA SER A 747 15.98 -54.19 -34.97
C SER A 747 16.39 -55.64 -35.23
N ALA A 748 15.71 -56.60 -34.58
CA ALA A 748 15.94 -58.02 -34.84
C ALA A 748 15.61 -58.38 -36.31
N ILE A 749 16.45 -59.19 -36.93
CA ILE A 749 16.22 -59.71 -38.27
C ILE A 749 15.13 -60.78 -38.17
N THR A 750 14.01 -60.57 -38.86
CA THR A 750 12.81 -61.42 -38.82
C THR A 750 12.80 -62.46 -39.93
N GLY A 751 13.54 -62.23 -41.01
CA GLY A 751 13.64 -63.16 -42.13
C GLY A 751 14.74 -62.81 -43.12
N TYR A 752 14.88 -63.69 -44.12
CA TYR A 752 15.72 -63.49 -45.28
C TYR A 752 14.96 -63.93 -46.52
N THR A 753 15.14 -63.20 -47.61
CA THR A 753 14.58 -63.52 -48.92
C THR A 753 15.72 -63.86 -49.86
N VAL A 754 15.71 -65.09 -50.40
CA VAL A 754 16.62 -65.54 -51.45
C VAL A 754 15.92 -65.37 -52.80
N THR A 755 16.58 -64.72 -53.74
CA THR A 755 16.11 -64.54 -55.13
C THR A 755 17.01 -65.32 -56.07
N ALA A 756 16.44 -66.11 -56.97
CA ALA A 756 17.19 -66.73 -58.06
C ALA A 756 17.25 -65.79 -59.29
N LEU A 757 18.40 -65.75 -59.94
CA LEU A 757 18.66 -64.95 -61.13
C LEU A 757 19.22 -65.81 -62.25
N VAL A 758 18.82 -65.51 -63.48
CA VAL A 758 19.39 -66.08 -64.72
C VAL A 758 19.96 -64.91 -65.52
N ASP A 759 21.23 -65.02 -65.93
CA ASP A 759 21.97 -63.97 -66.65
C ASP A 759 21.88 -62.57 -66.00
N GLY A 760 21.81 -62.54 -64.66
CA GLY A 760 21.69 -61.32 -63.86
C GLY A 760 20.28 -60.76 -63.70
N SER A 761 19.26 -61.38 -64.31
CA SER A 761 17.85 -60.98 -64.19
C SER A 761 17.09 -61.89 -63.21
N ALA A 762 16.34 -61.31 -62.28
CA ALA A 762 15.53 -62.06 -61.33
C ALA A 762 14.42 -62.86 -62.04
N THR A 763 14.27 -64.15 -61.72
CA THR A 763 13.33 -65.04 -62.42
C THR A 763 11.93 -65.12 -61.78
N GLY A 764 11.67 -64.30 -60.76
CA GLY A 764 10.47 -64.40 -59.92
C GLY A 764 10.49 -65.60 -58.95
N MET A 765 11.50 -66.48 -59.03
CA MET A 765 11.68 -67.60 -58.12
C MET A 765 12.39 -67.12 -56.85
N THR A 766 11.61 -66.94 -55.78
CA THR A 766 12.10 -66.54 -54.46
C THR A 766 11.78 -67.59 -53.41
N ALA A 767 12.55 -67.60 -52.32
CA ALA A 767 12.23 -68.37 -51.12
C ALA A 767 12.59 -67.57 -49.87
N THR A 768 11.72 -67.63 -48.86
CA THR A 768 11.87 -66.93 -47.58
C THR A 768 12.16 -67.90 -46.44
N GLY A 769 12.86 -67.42 -45.42
CA GLY A 769 13.14 -68.22 -44.21
C GLY A 769 13.76 -67.38 -43.10
N THR A 770 13.68 -67.86 -41.86
CA THR A 770 14.15 -67.13 -40.66
C THR A 770 15.63 -67.30 -40.36
N ALA A 771 16.30 -68.27 -41.00
CA ALA A 771 17.73 -68.56 -40.81
C ALA A 771 18.34 -69.19 -42.07
N SER A 772 19.67 -69.17 -42.17
CA SER A 772 20.42 -69.94 -43.17
C SER A 772 20.54 -71.42 -42.75
N PRO A 773 20.41 -72.39 -43.68
CA PRO A 773 20.20 -72.21 -45.12
C PRO A 773 18.72 -72.17 -45.53
N ILE A 774 18.44 -71.55 -46.67
CA ILE A 774 17.10 -71.48 -47.30
C ILE A 774 17.12 -72.27 -48.61
N THR A 775 16.06 -73.03 -48.89
CA THR A 775 15.94 -73.81 -50.13
C THR A 775 15.00 -73.12 -51.11
N VAL A 776 15.52 -72.70 -52.27
CA VAL A 776 14.72 -72.22 -53.40
C VAL A 776 14.27 -73.42 -54.22
N THR A 777 12.97 -73.58 -54.44
CA THR A 777 12.37 -74.69 -55.22
C THR A 777 11.71 -74.15 -56.50
N GLY A 778 11.29 -75.05 -57.40
CA GLY A 778 10.69 -74.67 -58.69
C GLY A 778 11.70 -74.21 -59.75
N LEU A 779 13.00 -74.43 -59.52
CA LEU A 779 14.05 -74.10 -60.48
C LEU A 779 14.03 -75.06 -61.68
N THR A 780 14.32 -74.56 -62.88
CA THR A 780 14.38 -75.39 -64.09
C THR A 780 15.67 -76.20 -64.12
N ASN A 781 15.53 -77.53 -64.13
CA ASN A 781 16.66 -78.43 -64.30
C ASN A 781 17.33 -78.23 -65.67
N GLY A 782 18.65 -78.05 -65.68
CA GLY A 782 19.43 -77.68 -66.87
C GLY A 782 19.65 -76.17 -67.07
N THR A 783 18.95 -75.30 -66.33
CA THR A 783 19.18 -73.84 -66.35
C THR A 783 20.20 -73.44 -65.27
N SER A 784 21.08 -72.49 -65.60
CA SER A 784 22.10 -71.98 -64.67
C SER A 784 21.58 -70.77 -63.90
N TYR A 785 21.58 -70.85 -62.57
CA TYR A 785 21.10 -69.80 -61.67
C TYR A 785 22.22 -69.26 -60.78
N THR A 786 22.25 -67.94 -60.56
CA THR A 786 22.91 -67.33 -59.40
C THR A 786 21.86 -66.93 -58.36
N PHE A 787 22.26 -66.68 -57.11
CA PHE A 787 21.35 -66.34 -56.03
C PHE A 787 21.83 -65.10 -55.27
N THR A 788 20.92 -64.16 -54.98
CA THR A 788 21.15 -63.07 -54.02
C THR A 788 20.27 -63.26 -52.80
N VAL A 789 20.67 -62.69 -51.66
CA VAL A 789 19.92 -62.76 -50.40
C VAL A 789 19.76 -61.35 -49.82
N ARG A 790 18.56 -61.02 -49.36
CA ARG A 790 18.25 -59.85 -48.53
C ARG A 790 17.93 -60.31 -47.10
N ALA A 791 18.25 -59.49 -46.10
CA ALA A 791 17.81 -59.65 -44.72
C ALA A 791 16.68 -58.65 -44.43
N THR A 792 15.64 -59.08 -43.74
CA THR A 792 14.46 -58.28 -43.41
C THR A 792 14.41 -58.02 -41.90
N ASN A 793 14.18 -56.78 -41.48
CA ASN A 793 13.82 -56.44 -40.09
C ASN A 793 12.57 -55.53 -40.07
N ALA A 794 12.21 -54.98 -38.92
CA ALA A 794 11.04 -54.08 -38.78
C ALA A 794 11.17 -52.71 -39.50
N ALA A 795 12.30 -52.42 -40.16
CA ALA A 795 12.48 -51.26 -41.04
C ALA A 795 12.47 -51.63 -42.54
N GLY A 796 12.41 -52.93 -42.88
CA GLY A 796 12.36 -53.43 -44.24
C GLY A 796 13.58 -54.27 -44.64
N ASP A 797 13.77 -54.41 -45.95
CA ASP A 797 14.79 -55.25 -46.56
C ASP A 797 16.14 -54.55 -46.73
N SER A 798 17.22 -55.28 -46.44
CA SER A 798 18.59 -54.87 -46.77
C SER A 798 18.80 -54.71 -48.29
N ALA A 799 19.93 -54.09 -48.65
CA ALA A 799 20.52 -54.31 -49.96
C ALA A 799 20.79 -55.80 -50.21
N GLU A 800 20.86 -56.19 -51.49
CA GLU A 800 21.20 -57.57 -51.86
C GLU A 800 22.64 -57.90 -51.53
N SER A 801 22.88 -59.15 -51.13
CA SER A 801 24.22 -59.73 -51.14
C SER A 801 24.83 -59.70 -52.54
N SER A 802 26.15 -59.83 -52.64
CA SER A 802 26.77 -60.27 -53.90
C SER A 802 26.14 -61.59 -54.36
N PRO A 803 25.89 -61.79 -55.67
CA PRO A 803 25.38 -63.05 -56.19
C PRO A 803 26.34 -64.22 -55.93
N THR A 804 25.80 -65.42 -55.78
CA THR A 804 26.62 -66.65 -55.76
C THR A 804 27.25 -66.95 -57.12
N GLU A 805 28.27 -67.80 -57.12
CA GLU A 805 28.68 -68.55 -58.33
C GLU A 805 27.49 -69.31 -58.95
N PRO A 806 27.43 -69.47 -60.29
CA PRO A 806 26.30 -70.12 -60.97
C PRO A 806 26.14 -71.61 -60.64
N ARG A 807 24.89 -72.10 -60.61
CA ARG A 807 24.53 -73.50 -60.29
C ARG A 807 23.39 -74.02 -61.15
N THR A 808 23.45 -75.29 -61.54
CA THR A 808 22.48 -75.94 -62.45
C THR A 808 21.78 -77.14 -61.79
N PRO A 809 20.46 -77.07 -61.52
CA PRO A 809 19.64 -78.18 -61.02
C PRO A 809 19.48 -79.34 -62.03
N LEU A 810 19.17 -80.59 -61.59
CA LEU A 810 19.02 -81.79 -62.44
C LEU A 810 17.88 -82.76 -62.02
N SER A 811 17.12 -83.33 -62.98
CA SER A 811 15.87 -84.12 -62.74
C SER A 811 16.02 -85.63 -62.48
N PRO A 812 15.21 -86.22 -61.59
CA PRO A 812 14.66 -87.59 -61.65
C PRO A 812 13.39 -87.67 -62.53
N ALA A 813 12.94 -88.89 -62.87
CA ALA A 813 11.98 -89.15 -63.96
C ALA A 813 10.47 -88.85 -63.68
N SER A 814 9.71 -88.62 -64.76
CA SER A 814 8.40 -87.91 -64.84
C SER A 814 7.11 -88.76 -64.81
N ALA A 815 5.95 -88.13 -64.50
CA ALA A 815 4.65 -88.19 -65.25
C ALA A 815 3.62 -87.12 -64.66
N PRO A 816 2.41 -86.85 -65.21
CA PRO A 816 2.08 -85.49 -65.74
C PRO A 816 0.79 -84.77 -65.22
N ASP A 817 0.63 -83.50 -65.64
CA ASP A 817 -0.39 -82.44 -65.32
C ASP A 817 -1.63 -82.43 -66.27
N PRO A 818 -2.77 -81.74 -65.99
CA PRO A 818 -3.08 -80.45 -66.69
C PRO A 818 -4.08 -79.40 -66.07
N ALA A 819 -3.66 -78.11 -66.03
CA ALA A 819 -4.24 -76.94 -66.77
C ALA A 819 -5.66 -76.27 -66.44
N PRO A 820 -6.10 -75.10 -67.04
CA PRO A 820 -6.35 -73.83 -66.26
C PRO A 820 -7.49 -72.80 -66.68
N ALA A 821 -7.62 -71.67 -65.94
CA ALA A 821 -8.14 -70.29 -66.31
C ALA A 821 -9.66 -70.04 -66.63
N PRO A 822 -10.24 -68.80 -66.83
CA PRO A 822 -9.85 -67.37 -66.57
C PRO A 822 -10.96 -66.41 -65.93
N VAL A 823 -10.76 -65.07 -65.96
CA VAL A 823 -11.58 -63.88 -65.49
C VAL A 823 -12.69 -63.38 -66.50
N PRO A 824 -13.58 -62.33 -66.33
CA PRO A 824 -13.54 -61.06 -65.49
C PRO A 824 -14.88 -60.41 -64.94
N ASP A 825 -14.76 -59.18 -64.36
CA ASP A 825 -15.68 -57.99 -64.22
C ASP A 825 -17.07 -57.95 -63.48
N ALA A 826 -17.47 -56.72 -63.05
CA ALA A 826 -18.66 -56.29 -62.26
C ALA A 826 -19.94 -56.03 -63.12
N PRO A 827 -21.17 -55.56 -62.66
CA PRO A 827 -21.56 -54.83 -61.41
C PRO A 827 -23.02 -55.04 -60.83
N THR A 828 -23.40 -54.21 -59.82
CA THR A 828 -24.75 -53.71 -59.36
C THR A 828 -26.01 -54.59 -59.11
N GLU A 829 -26.56 -54.44 -57.89
CA GLU A 829 -27.98 -54.33 -57.43
C GLU A 829 -29.10 -55.39 -57.63
N SER A 830 -29.96 -55.48 -56.58
CA SER A 830 -31.39 -55.90 -56.54
C SER A 830 -31.77 -57.39 -56.78
N GLY A 831 -32.67 -58.04 -56.02
CA GLY A 831 -33.41 -57.62 -54.82
C GLY A 831 -34.41 -58.68 -54.28
N ASN A 832 -34.68 -58.62 -52.96
CA ASN A 832 -35.82 -59.17 -52.17
C ASN A 832 -36.27 -60.66 -52.27
N ASN A 833 -36.03 -61.43 -51.19
CA ASN A 833 -37.09 -61.81 -50.23
C ASN A 833 -36.57 -62.69 -49.05
N SER A 834 -36.18 -62.08 -47.93
CA SER A 834 -36.14 -62.62 -46.54
C SER A 834 -35.47 -61.59 -45.62
N LEU A 835 -35.99 -61.39 -44.41
CA LEU A 835 -35.46 -60.57 -43.29
C LEU A 835 -34.65 -59.30 -43.64
N VAL A 836 -35.19 -58.13 -43.26
CA VAL A 836 -34.55 -56.82 -43.46
C VAL A 836 -34.57 -56.15 -42.08
N VAL A 837 -33.54 -56.31 -41.22
CA VAL A 837 -32.17 -55.78 -41.34
C VAL A 837 -32.23 -54.34 -41.80
N LEU A 838 -31.82 -53.38 -40.96
CA LEU A 838 -31.55 -52.02 -41.44
C LEU A 838 -30.29 -52.07 -42.33
N VAL A 839 -30.45 -52.54 -43.56
CA VAL A 839 -29.40 -52.53 -44.57
C VAL A 839 -29.14 -51.06 -44.87
N ILE A 840 -27.99 -50.57 -44.42
CA ILE A 840 -27.43 -49.31 -44.92
C ILE A 840 -27.25 -49.51 -46.42
N SER A 841 -28.16 -48.98 -47.23
CA SER A 841 -27.90 -48.84 -48.66
C SER A 841 -26.72 -47.89 -48.81
N THR A 842 -25.84 -48.16 -49.77
CA THR A 842 -24.49 -47.55 -49.87
C THR A 842 -24.48 -46.04 -50.12
N ASN A 843 -25.65 -45.38 -50.12
CA ASN A 843 -25.87 -44.01 -50.57
C ASN A 843 -26.64 -43.14 -49.55
N GLY A 844 -27.04 -43.66 -48.38
CA GLY A 844 -27.46 -42.85 -47.22
C GLY A 844 -28.76 -42.03 -47.37
N SER A 845 -29.90 -42.66 -47.66
CA SER A 845 -31.22 -42.00 -47.63
C SER A 845 -32.32 -42.93 -47.08
N ILE A 846 -33.23 -42.37 -46.26
CA ILE A 846 -34.39 -43.04 -45.66
C ILE A 846 -35.66 -42.23 -46.02
N THR A 847 -36.78 -42.89 -46.29
CA THR A 847 -38.08 -42.23 -46.54
C THR A 847 -39.24 -43.12 -46.09
N ILE A 848 -40.25 -42.54 -45.43
CA ILE A 848 -41.45 -43.24 -44.93
C ILE A 848 -42.71 -42.46 -45.38
N PRO A 849 -43.79 -43.11 -45.85
CA PRO A 849 -44.96 -42.43 -46.41
C PRO A 849 -46.02 -42.05 -45.36
N VAL A 850 -46.71 -40.92 -45.58
CA VAL A 850 -47.84 -40.44 -44.76
C VAL A 850 -49.16 -40.62 -45.52
N GLY A 851 -50.24 -41.02 -44.85
CA GLY A 851 -51.55 -41.14 -45.50
C GLY A 851 -52.75 -41.24 -44.57
N GLY A 852 -53.59 -40.19 -44.57
CA GLY A 852 -55.00 -40.27 -44.18
C GLY A 852 -55.36 -39.75 -42.78
N SER A 853 -55.81 -38.50 -42.72
CA SER A 853 -56.54 -37.85 -41.61
C SER A 853 -55.86 -37.76 -40.22
N GLY A 854 -55.05 -36.71 -40.06
CA GLY A 854 -54.98 -35.93 -38.81
C GLY A 854 -53.85 -36.29 -37.83
N GLU A 855 -52.83 -35.44 -37.79
CA GLU A 855 -51.79 -35.34 -36.74
C GLU A 855 -50.84 -36.54 -36.54
N VAL A 856 -49.86 -36.65 -37.45
CA VAL A 856 -48.44 -36.74 -37.07
C VAL A 856 -47.65 -35.88 -38.04
N SER A 857 -47.07 -34.77 -37.59
CA SER A 857 -46.01 -34.05 -38.31
C SER A 857 -45.30 -33.04 -37.41
N LEU A 858 -44.05 -33.34 -37.08
CA LEU A 858 -42.98 -32.37 -37.26
C LEU A 858 -41.91 -33.03 -38.16
N GLY A 859 -42.03 -32.80 -39.46
CA GLY A 859 -40.87 -32.19 -40.14
C GLY A 859 -40.84 -30.71 -39.73
N GLU A 860 -39.70 -30.04 -39.76
CA GLU A 860 -38.53 -30.30 -40.61
C GLU A 860 -37.33 -30.98 -39.89
N GLU A 861 -36.20 -31.12 -40.57
CA GLU A 861 -35.29 -32.29 -40.49
C GLU A 861 -34.29 -32.34 -39.31
N ILE A 862 -34.22 -33.46 -38.58
CA ILE A 862 -33.00 -33.84 -37.84
C ILE A 862 -32.19 -34.81 -38.70
N SER A 863 -30.93 -34.49 -38.98
CA SER A 863 -30.02 -35.29 -39.83
C SER A 863 -28.87 -35.87 -39.01
N ILE A 864 -28.83 -37.19 -38.83
CA ILE A 864 -27.72 -37.85 -38.11
C ILE A 864 -26.69 -38.37 -39.12
N VAL A 865 -25.47 -37.82 -39.07
CA VAL A 865 -24.37 -38.22 -39.96
C VAL A 865 -23.39 -39.10 -39.19
N ILE A 866 -23.41 -40.41 -39.47
CA ILE A 866 -22.50 -41.38 -38.83
C ILE A 866 -21.21 -41.48 -39.67
N PRO A 867 -20.01 -41.22 -39.10
CA PRO A 867 -18.75 -41.34 -39.84
C PRO A 867 -18.48 -42.76 -40.34
N HIS A 868 -17.91 -42.86 -41.54
CA HIS A 868 -17.72 -44.14 -42.23
C HIS A 868 -16.67 -45.02 -41.53
N GLY A 869 -17.12 -45.96 -40.70
CA GLY A 869 -16.24 -46.88 -39.95
C GLY A 869 -16.71 -47.30 -38.55
N ALA A 870 -17.96 -47.02 -38.17
CA ALA A 870 -18.58 -47.59 -36.97
C ALA A 870 -19.09 -49.01 -37.24
N SER A 871 -18.50 -50.02 -36.59
CA SER A 871 -18.82 -51.44 -36.81
C SER A 871 -20.00 -51.92 -35.96
N GLU A 872 -21.08 -52.32 -36.63
CA GLU A 872 -22.14 -53.24 -36.20
C GLU A 872 -22.41 -53.40 -34.68
N ARG A 873 -23.25 -52.52 -34.12
CA ARG A 873 -24.33 -52.88 -33.16
C ARG A 873 -25.53 -51.95 -33.40
N GLU A 874 -26.74 -52.47 -33.22
CA GLU A 874 -27.99 -51.73 -33.43
C GLU A 874 -28.07 -50.49 -32.51
N GLN A 875 -28.27 -49.32 -33.10
CA GLN A 875 -28.49 -48.07 -32.36
C GLN A 875 -29.99 -47.75 -32.36
N HIS A 876 -30.62 -47.81 -31.18
CA HIS A 876 -32.00 -47.39 -30.97
C HIS A 876 -32.02 -45.94 -30.50
N ILE A 877 -32.59 -45.04 -31.29
CA ILE A 877 -32.86 -43.65 -30.91
C ILE A 877 -34.38 -43.46 -30.86
N THR A 878 -34.90 -43.05 -29.71
CA THR A 878 -36.32 -42.72 -29.52
C THR A 878 -36.40 -41.28 -29.02
N ILE A 879 -37.21 -40.45 -29.67
CA ILE A 879 -37.45 -39.06 -29.28
C ILE A 879 -38.92 -38.99 -28.83
N GLU A 880 -39.17 -38.78 -27.54
CA GLU A 880 -40.52 -38.91 -26.97
C GLU A 880 -41.31 -37.59 -26.85
N LYS A 881 -40.65 -36.42 -26.72
CA LYS A 881 -41.34 -35.12 -26.72
C LYS A 881 -40.39 -33.96 -27.09
N VAL A 882 -40.93 -32.91 -27.71
CA VAL A 882 -40.33 -31.57 -27.83
C VAL A 882 -41.17 -30.63 -26.97
N LEU A 883 -40.53 -29.74 -26.20
CA LEU A 883 -41.20 -28.85 -25.25
C LEU A 883 -41.24 -27.40 -25.76
N ASN A 884 -42.34 -26.71 -25.50
CA ASN A 884 -42.51 -25.26 -25.69
C ASN A 884 -41.98 -24.53 -24.43
N THR A 885 -41.41 -23.34 -24.62
CA THR A 885 -40.95 -22.42 -23.57
C THR A 885 -42.03 -22.13 -22.50
N GLU A 886 -43.32 -22.14 -22.84
CA GLU A 886 -44.41 -21.96 -21.87
C GLU A 886 -44.55 -23.11 -20.85
N ASP A 887 -44.21 -24.35 -21.23
CA ASP A 887 -44.24 -25.52 -20.30
C ASP A 887 -43.08 -25.44 -19.27
N LEU A 888 -41.97 -24.76 -19.61
CA LEU A 888 -40.79 -24.61 -18.74
C LEU A 888 -40.97 -23.60 -17.61
N ILE A 889 -41.90 -22.65 -17.76
CA ILE A 889 -42.07 -21.50 -16.85
C ILE A 889 -43.09 -21.81 -15.72
N SER A 890 -43.94 -22.83 -15.87
CA SER A 890 -45.11 -23.04 -15.00
C SER A 890 -45.01 -24.16 -13.95
N GLU A 891 -44.13 -25.16 -14.10
CA GLU A 891 -43.98 -26.29 -13.14
C GLU A 891 -42.53 -26.49 -12.64
N GLY A 892 -42.02 -25.49 -11.91
CA GLY A 892 -40.61 -25.37 -11.49
C GLY A 892 -40.00 -26.46 -10.59
N GLU A 893 -40.71 -27.52 -10.21
CA GLU A 893 -40.15 -28.64 -9.43
C GLU A 893 -40.47 -30.06 -9.97
N ALA A 894 -41.36 -30.22 -10.96
CA ALA A 894 -41.82 -31.55 -11.39
C ALA A 894 -40.88 -32.24 -12.41
N LEU A 895 -40.35 -31.48 -13.38
CA LEU A 895 -39.67 -32.07 -14.56
C LEU A 895 -38.38 -32.84 -14.25
N ALA A 896 -37.65 -32.47 -13.20
CA ALA A 896 -36.34 -33.04 -12.91
C ALA A 896 -36.40 -34.49 -12.39
N SER A 897 -37.51 -34.88 -11.75
CA SER A 897 -37.68 -36.23 -11.16
C SER A 897 -37.96 -37.28 -12.24
N ASP A 898 -38.93 -37.03 -13.12
CA ASP A 898 -39.45 -38.04 -14.05
C ASP A 898 -38.48 -38.33 -15.21
N ILE A 899 -37.73 -37.31 -15.65
CA ILE A 899 -36.64 -37.48 -16.65
C ILE A 899 -35.46 -38.28 -16.05
N TYR A 900 -35.22 -38.16 -14.74
CA TYR A 900 -34.10 -38.84 -14.06
C TYR A 900 -34.35 -40.34 -13.87
N GLU A 901 -35.58 -40.76 -13.54
CA GLU A 901 -35.94 -42.19 -13.43
C GLU A 901 -35.95 -42.90 -14.80
N LEU A 902 -36.41 -42.23 -15.87
CA LEU A 902 -36.54 -42.87 -17.20
C LEU A 902 -35.18 -43.17 -17.87
N MET A 903 -34.20 -42.28 -17.72
CA MET A 903 -32.91 -42.38 -18.44
C MET A 903 -31.87 -43.30 -17.80
N LYS A 904 -32.14 -43.87 -16.62
CA LYS A 904 -31.19 -44.65 -15.81
C LYS A 904 -30.74 -45.99 -16.42
N ASN A 905 -31.33 -46.40 -17.55
CA ASN A 905 -31.15 -47.72 -18.16
C ASN A 905 -30.17 -47.78 -19.35
N PHE A 906 -29.53 -46.67 -19.74
CA PHE A 906 -28.63 -46.63 -20.91
C PHE A 906 -27.24 -46.09 -20.57
N SER A 907 -26.34 -47.00 -20.20
CA SER A 907 -24.90 -46.72 -20.08
C SER A 907 -24.07 -47.74 -20.86
N GLU A 908 -22.90 -47.28 -21.31
CA GLU A 908 -21.78 -48.01 -21.93
C GLU A 908 -21.70 -48.07 -23.48
N LYS A 909 -20.59 -47.49 -23.98
CA LYS A 909 -19.86 -47.73 -25.26
C LYS A 909 -20.22 -46.88 -26.48
N PHE A 910 -19.51 -45.75 -26.58
CA PHE A 910 -19.05 -45.16 -27.84
C PHE A 910 -17.53 -44.97 -27.74
N ASP A 911 -16.75 -45.50 -28.70
CA ASP A 911 -15.28 -45.41 -28.73
C ASP A 911 -14.76 -44.38 -29.77
N LYS A 912 -15.66 -43.54 -30.33
CA LYS A 912 -15.37 -42.45 -31.28
C LYS A 912 -16.42 -41.33 -31.16
N PRO A 913 -16.06 -40.06 -31.45
CA PRO A 913 -17.02 -38.96 -31.51
C PRO A 913 -18.15 -39.20 -32.52
N ALA A 914 -19.35 -38.72 -32.19
CA ALA A 914 -20.50 -38.69 -33.08
C ALA A 914 -20.94 -37.24 -33.34
N THR A 915 -21.14 -36.87 -34.60
CA THR A 915 -21.60 -35.52 -34.98
C THR A 915 -23.14 -35.49 -35.03
N LEU A 916 -23.76 -34.80 -34.09
CA LEU A 916 -25.20 -34.52 -34.09
C LEU A 916 -25.47 -33.26 -34.93
N THR A 917 -26.42 -33.33 -35.87
CA THR A 917 -26.84 -32.18 -36.68
C THR A 917 -28.36 -31.99 -36.60
N PHE A 918 -28.78 -30.83 -36.12
CA PHE A 918 -30.18 -30.42 -36.01
C PHE A 918 -30.47 -29.34 -37.06
N VAL A 919 -31.50 -29.52 -37.89
CA VAL A 919 -31.98 -28.50 -38.83
C VAL A 919 -33.34 -28.01 -38.34
N PHE A 920 -33.59 -26.71 -38.50
CA PHE A 920 -34.82 -26.05 -38.03
C PHE A 920 -35.56 -25.41 -39.22
N ASP A 921 -36.89 -25.38 -39.14
CA ASP A 921 -37.72 -24.66 -40.10
C ASP A 921 -37.52 -23.14 -39.90
N PRO A 922 -37.19 -22.35 -40.95
CA PRO A 922 -36.95 -20.91 -40.81
C PRO A 922 -38.18 -20.10 -40.39
N SER A 923 -39.38 -20.70 -40.37
CA SER A 923 -40.63 -20.03 -39.98
C SER A 923 -40.93 -20.08 -38.48
N VAL A 924 -40.21 -20.90 -37.69
CA VAL A 924 -40.33 -20.93 -36.21
C VAL A 924 -39.24 -20.13 -35.49
N ALA A 925 -38.17 -19.73 -36.17
CA ALA A 925 -37.17 -18.82 -35.60
C ALA A 925 -37.67 -17.37 -35.66
N GLY A 926 -38.06 -16.81 -34.51
CA GLY A 926 -38.18 -15.35 -34.37
C GLY A 926 -36.83 -14.69 -34.64
N SER A 927 -36.82 -13.46 -35.19
CA SER A 927 -35.60 -12.81 -35.71
C SER A 927 -34.49 -12.55 -34.69
N ASN A 928 -34.73 -12.81 -33.40
CA ASN A 928 -33.85 -12.55 -32.26
C ASN A 928 -33.59 -13.80 -31.40
N GLN A 929 -33.90 -15.02 -31.88
CA GLN A 929 -33.68 -16.25 -31.13
C GLN A 929 -32.44 -17.00 -31.62
N THR A 930 -31.52 -17.27 -30.69
CA THR A 930 -30.37 -18.16 -30.91
C THR A 930 -30.64 -19.51 -30.27
N PHE A 931 -30.28 -20.60 -30.95
CA PHE A 931 -30.50 -21.95 -30.44
C PHE A 931 -29.18 -22.52 -29.95
N ALA A 932 -29.19 -23.24 -28.82
CA ALA A 932 -27.99 -23.91 -28.31
C ALA A 932 -28.28 -25.31 -27.75
N ILE A 933 -27.27 -26.17 -27.85
CA ILE A 933 -27.28 -27.54 -27.33
C ILE A 933 -26.62 -27.52 -25.95
N PHE A 934 -27.20 -28.25 -25.01
CA PHE A 934 -26.63 -28.43 -23.67
C PHE A 934 -26.51 -29.93 -23.37
N TYR A 935 -25.44 -30.33 -22.68
CA TYR A 935 -25.33 -31.64 -22.06
C TYR A 935 -25.47 -31.52 -20.54
N TYR A 936 -26.09 -32.50 -19.89
CA TYR A 936 -26.14 -32.57 -18.43
C TYR A 936 -24.92 -33.33 -17.92
N ASP A 937 -24.05 -32.64 -17.20
CA ASP A 937 -22.96 -33.26 -16.46
C ASP A 937 -23.53 -33.95 -15.21
N GLU A 938 -23.45 -35.28 -15.14
CA GLU A 938 -23.95 -36.03 -13.99
C GLU A 938 -23.07 -35.88 -12.74
N THR A 939 -21.80 -35.52 -12.92
CA THR A 939 -20.80 -35.31 -11.86
C THR A 939 -21.05 -33.98 -11.16
N GLU A 940 -21.24 -32.92 -11.95
CA GLU A 940 -21.47 -31.57 -11.47
C GLU A 940 -22.97 -31.23 -11.30
N LYS A 941 -23.85 -32.14 -11.72
CA LYS A 941 -25.32 -32.01 -11.70
C LYS A 941 -25.87 -30.75 -12.37
N LYS A 942 -25.22 -30.29 -13.44
CA LYS A 942 -25.55 -29.04 -14.15
C LYS A 942 -25.61 -29.23 -15.67
N TRP A 943 -26.46 -28.45 -16.33
CA TRP A 943 -26.48 -28.36 -17.79
C TRP A 943 -25.34 -27.43 -18.27
N ILE A 944 -24.52 -27.91 -19.19
CA ILE A 944 -23.35 -27.23 -19.75
C ILE A 944 -23.60 -26.99 -21.24
N LYS A 945 -23.45 -25.72 -21.68
CA LYS A 945 -23.64 -25.29 -23.07
C LYS A 945 -22.53 -25.87 -23.95
N VAL A 946 -22.90 -26.67 -24.94
CA VAL A 946 -21.97 -27.23 -25.93
C VAL A 946 -22.05 -26.32 -27.14
N GLY A 947 -21.00 -25.56 -27.40
CA GLY A 947 -20.95 -24.64 -28.52
C GLY A 947 -21.16 -25.37 -29.84
N GLY A 948 -22.08 -24.88 -30.67
CA GLY A 948 -22.31 -25.36 -32.03
C GLY A 948 -22.27 -24.21 -33.01
N GLU A 949 -21.54 -24.36 -34.11
CA GLU A 949 -21.55 -23.38 -35.19
C GLU A 949 -22.95 -23.33 -35.82
N VAL A 950 -23.60 -22.17 -35.71
CA VAL A 950 -24.86 -21.89 -36.40
C VAL A 950 -24.55 -21.55 -37.86
N SER A 951 -24.97 -22.38 -38.79
CA SER A 951 -24.76 -22.15 -40.24
C SER A 951 -26.10 -22.22 -40.97
N GLY A 952 -26.71 -21.04 -41.19
CA GLY A 952 -28.12 -20.97 -41.59
C GLY A 952 -29.02 -21.60 -40.53
N ASN A 953 -29.99 -22.40 -40.95
CA ASN A 953 -30.94 -23.05 -40.03
C ASN A 953 -30.41 -24.36 -39.43
N THR A 954 -29.09 -24.54 -39.34
CA THR A 954 -28.47 -25.81 -38.92
C THR A 954 -27.49 -25.59 -37.78
N ILE A 955 -27.58 -26.43 -36.75
CA ILE A 955 -26.63 -26.49 -35.62
C ILE A 955 -25.94 -27.84 -35.64
N ARG A 956 -24.62 -27.84 -35.44
CA ARG A 956 -23.81 -29.05 -35.32
C ARG A 956 -23.07 -29.07 -34.00
N ALA A 957 -23.02 -30.25 -33.36
CA ALA A 957 -22.16 -30.52 -32.21
C ALA A 957 -21.54 -31.90 -32.35
N GLU A 958 -20.25 -32.02 -32.05
CA GLU A 958 -19.60 -33.32 -31.86
C GLU A 958 -19.72 -33.71 -30.40
N VAL A 959 -20.11 -34.98 -30.15
CA VAL A 959 -20.28 -35.53 -28.80
C VAL A 959 -19.52 -36.84 -28.66
N ASP A 960 -18.69 -36.92 -27.63
CA ASP A 960 -17.73 -38.01 -27.44
C ASP A 960 -18.32 -39.16 -26.61
N GLN A 961 -19.39 -38.88 -25.86
CA GLN A 961 -20.15 -39.85 -25.05
C GLN A 961 -21.64 -39.47 -25.02
N LEU A 962 -22.52 -40.46 -24.82
CA LEU A 962 -23.95 -40.21 -24.58
C LEU A 962 -24.19 -39.76 -23.13
N THR A 963 -24.02 -38.47 -22.86
CA THR A 963 -24.65 -37.79 -21.72
C THR A 963 -26.09 -37.38 -22.08
N LYS A 964 -26.85 -36.82 -21.13
CA LYS A 964 -28.22 -36.34 -21.41
C LYS A 964 -28.11 -35.04 -22.20
N PHE A 965 -28.78 -34.93 -23.36
CA PHE A 965 -28.75 -33.72 -24.19
C PHE A 965 -30.13 -33.08 -24.32
N ALA A 966 -30.16 -31.76 -24.39
CA ALA A 966 -31.35 -30.98 -24.68
C ALA A 966 -31.00 -29.77 -25.57
N VAL A 967 -31.96 -29.38 -26.43
CA VAL A 967 -31.85 -28.22 -27.32
C VAL A 967 -32.79 -27.15 -26.81
N PHE A 968 -32.26 -25.96 -26.57
CA PHE A 968 -33.03 -24.83 -26.06
C PHE A 968 -33.03 -23.68 -27.08
N ALA A 969 -34.20 -23.05 -27.24
CA ALA A 969 -34.30 -21.72 -27.84
C ALA A 969 -33.92 -20.69 -26.77
N ILE A 970 -32.99 -19.79 -27.09
CA ILE A 970 -32.50 -18.73 -26.22
C ILE A 970 -32.85 -17.40 -26.90
N ASP A 971 -33.71 -16.60 -26.27
CA ASP A 971 -33.85 -15.19 -26.68
C ASP A 971 -32.53 -14.47 -26.40
N GLU A 972 -32.08 -13.61 -27.32
CA GLU A 972 -30.74 -13.00 -27.25
C GLU A 972 -30.55 -12.06 -26.03
N GLU A 973 -31.62 -11.75 -25.29
CA GLU A 973 -31.58 -11.05 -24.00
C GLU A 973 -31.26 -11.95 -22.78
N ALA A 974 -31.12 -13.28 -22.95
CA ALA A 974 -31.01 -14.25 -21.85
C ALA A 974 -29.75 -15.15 -21.91
N SER A 975 -28.54 -14.57 -22.06
CA SER A 975 -27.30 -15.38 -22.13
C SER A 975 -25.99 -14.71 -21.66
N ALA A 976 -25.97 -13.93 -20.57
CA ALA A 976 -24.75 -13.69 -19.76
C ALA A 976 -25.03 -12.91 -18.45
N THR A 977 -25.53 -13.59 -17.43
CA THR A 977 -25.46 -13.10 -16.04
C THR A 977 -25.09 -14.23 -15.10
N ASP A 978 -24.24 -13.93 -14.12
CA ASP A 978 -23.81 -14.87 -13.09
C ASP A 978 -24.99 -15.48 -12.33
N ARG A 979 -24.77 -16.68 -11.78
CA ARG A 979 -25.64 -17.24 -10.73
C ARG A 979 -25.56 -16.50 -9.38
N ASN A 980 -25.12 -15.23 -9.41
CA ASN A 980 -25.10 -14.28 -8.29
C ASN A 980 -25.96 -13.02 -8.55
N VAL A 981 -26.67 -12.91 -9.68
CA VAL A 981 -27.65 -11.83 -9.86
C VAL A 981 -28.89 -12.11 -9.01
N ILE A 982 -28.99 -11.43 -7.87
CA ILE A 982 -30.18 -11.39 -7.03
C ILE A 982 -31.33 -10.84 -7.86
N VAL A 983 -32.41 -11.61 -8.01
CA VAL A 983 -33.56 -11.20 -8.82
C VAL A 983 -34.49 -10.38 -7.93
N PHE A 984 -34.28 -9.05 -7.92
CA PHE A 984 -35.00 -8.02 -7.16
C PHE A 984 -36.53 -7.92 -7.43
N SER A 985 -37.15 -8.96 -7.99
CA SER A 985 -38.58 -9.11 -8.25
C SER A 985 -39.47 -8.98 -7.01
N ASP A 986 -38.93 -9.22 -5.81
CA ASP A 986 -39.64 -9.14 -4.53
C ASP A 986 -39.39 -7.84 -3.74
N ILE A 987 -38.55 -6.93 -4.28
CA ILE A 987 -38.35 -5.57 -3.75
C ILE A 987 -38.87 -4.47 -4.68
N PHE A 988 -39.35 -4.82 -5.87
CA PHE A 988 -39.89 -3.86 -6.84
C PHE A 988 -41.10 -3.11 -6.24
N GLU A 989 -41.10 -1.78 -6.33
CA GLU A 989 -42.04 -0.86 -5.65
C GLU A 989 -41.99 -0.89 -4.10
N HIS A 990 -41.01 -1.56 -3.49
CA HIS A 990 -40.82 -1.52 -2.03
C HIS A 990 -40.24 -0.17 -1.59
N TRP A 991 -40.67 0.34 -0.43
CA TRP A 991 -40.26 1.67 0.05
C TRP A 991 -38.75 1.81 0.32
N ALA A 992 -38.05 0.69 0.49
CA ALA A 992 -36.60 0.61 0.69
C ALA A 992 -35.85 0.04 -0.53
N GLU A 993 -36.49 -0.08 -1.70
CA GLU A 993 -35.92 -0.73 -2.90
C GLU A 993 -34.50 -0.22 -3.24
N GLU A 994 -34.32 1.10 -3.35
CA GLU A 994 -33.01 1.71 -3.66
C GLU A 994 -31.97 1.46 -2.56
N SER A 995 -32.36 1.53 -1.28
CA SER A 995 -31.47 1.22 -0.16
C SER A 995 -31.04 -0.26 -0.15
N ILE A 996 -31.92 -1.17 -0.57
CA ILE A 996 -31.60 -2.59 -0.68
C ILE A 996 -30.64 -2.85 -1.84
N LYS A 997 -30.89 -2.25 -3.01
CA LYS A 997 -29.98 -2.35 -4.17
C LYS A 997 -28.59 -1.82 -3.82
N GLN A 998 -28.49 -0.66 -3.18
CA GLN A 998 -27.23 -0.05 -2.77
C GLN A 998 -26.45 -0.97 -1.81
N ALA A 999 -27.07 -1.45 -0.74
CA ALA A 999 -26.40 -2.35 0.20
C ALA A 999 -26.04 -3.74 -0.36
N VAL A 1000 -26.65 -4.17 -1.47
CA VAL A 1000 -26.20 -5.35 -2.25
C VAL A 1000 -24.96 -5.01 -3.09
N LEU A 1001 -24.94 -3.86 -3.76
CA LEU A 1001 -23.79 -3.38 -4.54
C LEU A 1001 -22.55 -3.20 -3.63
N ASP A 1002 -22.75 -2.67 -2.43
CA ASP A 1002 -21.70 -2.41 -1.44
C ASP A 1002 -21.27 -3.67 -0.66
N GLY A 1003 -21.80 -4.86 -0.99
CA GLY A 1003 -21.45 -6.14 -0.34
C GLY A 1003 -21.92 -6.30 1.12
N ILE A 1004 -22.63 -5.30 1.67
CA ILE A 1004 -23.14 -5.28 3.05
C ILE A 1004 -24.11 -6.46 3.28
N ILE A 1005 -24.89 -6.82 2.26
CA ILE A 1005 -25.93 -7.85 2.36
C ILE A 1005 -25.93 -8.79 1.15
N THR A 1006 -26.31 -10.04 1.39
CA THR A 1006 -26.59 -11.02 0.33
C THR A 1006 -28.07 -11.45 0.36
N GLY A 1007 -28.57 -11.86 -0.81
CA GLY A 1007 -29.88 -12.49 -0.97
C GLY A 1007 -29.88 -13.93 -0.42
N TYR A 1008 -31.06 -14.52 -0.32
CA TYR A 1008 -31.20 -15.93 0.06
C TYR A 1008 -30.71 -16.85 -1.07
N PRO A 1009 -30.26 -18.09 -0.77
CA PRO A 1009 -29.78 -19.04 -1.78
C PRO A 1009 -30.80 -19.47 -2.85
N ASP A 1010 -32.07 -19.11 -2.67
CA ASP A 1010 -33.16 -19.31 -3.65
C ASP A 1010 -33.35 -18.12 -4.61
N GLY A 1011 -32.50 -17.10 -4.51
CA GLY A 1011 -32.53 -15.89 -5.34
C GLY A 1011 -33.46 -14.77 -4.84
N THR A 1012 -34.19 -14.99 -3.74
CA THR A 1012 -35.11 -13.99 -3.15
C THR A 1012 -34.41 -13.08 -2.14
N PHE A 1013 -34.94 -11.88 -1.90
CA PHE A 1013 -34.41 -10.95 -0.89
C PHE A 1013 -35.27 -10.88 0.38
N ARG A 1014 -36.60 -10.98 0.24
CA ARG A 1014 -37.61 -10.98 1.33
C ARG A 1014 -37.48 -9.77 2.27
N PRO A 1015 -37.76 -8.55 1.79
CA PRO A 1015 -37.46 -7.31 2.53
C PRO A 1015 -38.17 -7.19 3.89
N ASP A 1016 -39.36 -7.78 4.03
CA ASP A 1016 -40.19 -7.70 5.23
C ASP A 1016 -39.95 -8.85 6.25
N GLU A 1017 -39.11 -9.84 5.94
CA GLU A 1017 -38.80 -10.92 6.88
C GLU A 1017 -37.92 -10.43 8.06
N PRO A 1018 -38.13 -10.93 9.29
CA PRO A 1018 -37.31 -10.56 10.45
C PRO A 1018 -35.88 -11.08 10.37
N VAL A 1019 -34.90 -10.23 10.69
CA VAL A 1019 -33.47 -10.59 10.70
C VAL A 1019 -33.09 -11.24 12.03
N SER A 1020 -32.34 -12.33 11.99
CA SER A 1020 -31.75 -12.95 13.20
C SER A 1020 -30.56 -12.15 13.74
N ARG A 1021 -30.22 -12.32 15.03
CA ARG A 1021 -29.05 -11.66 15.64
C ARG A 1021 -27.74 -12.00 14.95
N ALA A 1022 -27.58 -13.24 14.46
CA ALA A 1022 -26.41 -13.63 13.67
C ALA A 1022 -26.36 -12.90 12.32
N GLU A 1023 -27.47 -12.91 11.55
CA GLU A 1023 -27.54 -12.20 10.26
C GLU A 1023 -27.26 -10.70 10.44
N PHE A 1024 -27.90 -10.03 11.41
CA PHE A 1024 -27.65 -8.61 11.64
C PHE A 1024 -26.20 -8.33 12.06
N THR A 1025 -25.56 -9.25 12.79
CA THR A 1025 -24.12 -9.13 13.12
C THR A 1025 -23.24 -9.26 11.88
N VAL A 1026 -23.57 -10.16 10.95
CA VAL A 1026 -22.86 -10.29 9.66
C VAL A 1026 -23.01 -9.00 8.85
N MET A 1027 -24.24 -8.51 8.69
CA MET A 1027 -24.52 -7.25 7.96
C MET A 1027 -23.77 -6.05 8.56
N LEU A 1028 -23.74 -5.94 9.89
CA LEU A 1028 -23.02 -4.87 10.59
C LEU A 1028 -21.49 -5.04 10.48
N ALA A 1029 -20.97 -6.27 10.50
CA ALA A 1029 -19.54 -6.53 10.36
C ALA A 1029 -19.04 -6.26 8.93
N HIS A 1030 -19.86 -6.51 7.91
CA HIS A 1030 -19.57 -6.16 6.52
C HIS A 1030 -19.64 -4.65 6.30
N ALA A 1031 -20.68 -3.98 6.83
CA ALA A 1031 -20.81 -2.52 6.75
C ALA A 1031 -19.62 -1.76 7.35
N LEU A 1032 -18.92 -2.35 8.33
CA LEU A 1032 -17.80 -1.73 9.04
C LEU A 1032 -16.43 -2.31 8.64
N ASP A 1033 -16.39 -3.21 7.66
CA ASP A 1033 -15.23 -4.01 7.23
C ASP A 1033 -14.29 -4.43 8.38
N LEU A 1034 -14.83 -5.18 9.35
CA LEU A 1034 -14.12 -5.46 10.61
C LEU A 1034 -12.93 -6.41 10.40
N ASP A 1035 -11.72 -5.87 10.54
CA ASP A 1035 -10.44 -6.57 10.35
C ASP A 1035 -10.09 -7.63 11.42
N GLY A 1036 -9.26 -8.61 11.02
CA GLY A 1036 -8.48 -9.47 11.93
C GLY A 1036 -8.83 -10.97 11.94
N SER A 1037 -7.90 -11.78 12.47
CA SER A 1037 -8.07 -13.24 12.63
C SER A 1037 -8.81 -13.60 13.93
N GLY A 1038 -9.84 -14.45 13.83
CA GLY A 1038 -10.93 -14.54 14.80
C GLY A 1038 -10.56 -14.92 16.25
N ALA A 1039 -11.25 -14.27 17.20
CA ALA A 1039 -11.20 -14.59 18.62
C ALA A 1039 -12.04 -15.83 18.98
N VAL A 1040 -11.73 -16.49 20.11
CA VAL A 1040 -12.55 -17.59 20.64
C VAL A 1040 -13.90 -17.06 21.11
N LEU A 1041 -14.98 -17.42 20.40
CA LEU A 1041 -16.35 -17.03 20.74
C LEU A 1041 -16.72 -17.44 22.18
N PRO A 1042 -17.03 -16.49 23.08
CA PRO A 1042 -17.23 -16.75 24.50
C PRO A 1042 -18.65 -17.25 24.85
N PHE A 1043 -19.43 -17.66 23.84
CA PHE A 1043 -20.84 -18.01 23.99
C PHE A 1043 -21.07 -19.51 24.19
N THR A 1044 -21.99 -19.84 25.10
CA THR A 1044 -22.40 -21.22 25.40
C THR A 1044 -23.20 -21.88 24.27
N ASP A 1045 -23.74 -21.09 23.34
CA ASP A 1045 -24.55 -21.48 22.19
C ASP A 1045 -23.85 -21.28 20.83
N ARG A 1046 -22.51 -21.18 20.81
CA ARG A 1046 -21.72 -20.94 19.58
C ARG A 1046 -22.03 -21.90 18.42
N ALA A 1047 -22.39 -23.15 18.71
CA ALA A 1047 -22.73 -24.16 17.71
C ALA A 1047 -24.02 -23.85 16.93
N GLU A 1048 -24.86 -22.93 17.44
CA GLU A 1048 -26.08 -22.46 16.79
C GLU A 1048 -25.82 -21.32 15.77
N ILE A 1049 -24.60 -20.76 15.70
CA ILE A 1049 -24.24 -19.65 14.79
C ILE A 1049 -24.09 -20.15 13.34
N GLY A 1050 -23.46 -21.33 13.17
CA GLY A 1050 -23.12 -21.89 11.86
C GLY A 1050 -21.89 -21.25 11.22
N ALA A 1051 -21.18 -22.03 10.39
CA ALA A 1051 -19.90 -21.61 9.80
C ALA A 1051 -20.00 -20.34 8.93
N TRP A 1052 -21.17 -20.04 8.38
CA TRP A 1052 -21.43 -18.87 7.54
C TRP A 1052 -21.37 -17.52 8.30
N ALA A 1053 -21.56 -17.53 9.62
CA ALA A 1053 -21.54 -16.33 10.47
C ALA A 1053 -20.46 -16.37 11.57
N GLU A 1054 -19.80 -17.51 11.77
CA GLU A 1054 -18.86 -17.72 12.88
C GLU A 1054 -17.72 -16.69 12.89
N GLU A 1055 -17.17 -16.37 11.71
CA GLU A 1055 -16.08 -15.40 11.57
C GLU A 1055 -16.52 -13.94 11.81
N ALA A 1056 -17.60 -13.49 11.15
CA ALA A 1056 -18.13 -12.14 11.33
C ALA A 1056 -18.58 -11.87 12.78
N VAL A 1057 -19.21 -12.85 13.43
CA VAL A 1057 -19.56 -12.76 14.85
C VAL A 1057 -18.30 -12.73 15.73
N ALA A 1058 -17.23 -13.46 15.39
CA ALA A 1058 -15.97 -13.40 16.14
C ALA A 1058 -15.26 -12.04 16.02
N ARG A 1059 -15.27 -11.44 14.82
CA ARG A 1059 -14.77 -10.08 14.56
C ARG A 1059 -15.57 -9.03 15.36
N ALA A 1060 -16.91 -9.10 15.32
CA ALA A 1060 -17.78 -8.18 16.06
C ALA A 1060 -17.69 -8.35 17.61
N VAL A 1061 -17.29 -9.53 18.11
CA VAL A 1061 -16.94 -9.74 19.53
C VAL A 1061 -15.60 -9.12 19.87
N LEU A 1062 -14.58 -9.28 19.01
CA LEU A 1062 -13.26 -8.67 19.21
C LEU A 1062 -13.34 -7.13 19.25
N ALA A 1063 -14.15 -6.55 18.36
CA ALA A 1063 -14.46 -5.11 18.33
C ALA A 1063 -15.34 -4.61 19.50
N GLY A 1064 -15.76 -5.48 20.42
CA GLY A 1064 -16.59 -5.11 21.59
C GLY A 1064 -18.05 -4.76 21.28
N ILE A 1065 -18.47 -4.85 20.01
CA ILE A 1065 -19.83 -4.55 19.52
C ILE A 1065 -20.82 -5.56 20.12
N VAL A 1066 -20.53 -6.85 19.93
CA VAL A 1066 -21.38 -7.96 20.38
C VAL A 1066 -20.94 -8.44 21.76
N ASN A 1067 -21.91 -8.59 22.66
CA ASN A 1067 -21.72 -9.17 23.98
C ASN A 1067 -22.83 -10.20 24.27
N GLY A 1068 -22.51 -11.20 25.09
CA GLY A 1068 -23.46 -12.25 25.47
C GLY A 1068 -24.49 -11.76 26.48
N TYR A 1069 -25.73 -12.21 26.32
CA TYR A 1069 -26.79 -12.01 27.30
C TYR A 1069 -26.72 -13.06 28.43
N GLY A 1070 -27.58 -12.92 29.43
CA GLY A 1070 -27.53 -13.66 30.70
C GLY A 1070 -27.29 -15.18 30.55
N ALA A 1071 -26.45 -15.72 31.44
CA ALA A 1071 -25.87 -17.06 31.36
C ALA A 1071 -24.90 -17.31 30.19
N GLY A 1072 -24.45 -16.27 29.49
CA GLY A 1072 -23.42 -16.36 28.45
C GLY A 1072 -23.96 -16.93 27.13
N ARG A 1073 -25.15 -16.48 26.70
CA ARG A 1073 -25.79 -16.87 25.44
C ARG A 1073 -25.90 -15.70 24.48
N PHE A 1074 -25.66 -15.96 23.19
CA PHE A 1074 -25.85 -14.99 22.12
C PHE A 1074 -27.25 -15.10 21.47
N GLN A 1075 -27.79 -16.32 21.40
CA GLN A 1075 -29.04 -16.69 20.73
C GLN A 1075 -29.05 -16.28 19.25
N PRO A 1076 -28.12 -16.82 18.42
CA PRO A 1076 -27.90 -16.37 17.03
C PRO A 1076 -29.16 -16.39 16.17
N ASN A 1077 -30.00 -17.41 16.31
CA ASN A 1077 -31.22 -17.62 15.52
C ASN A 1077 -32.45 -16.85 16.05
N ALA A 1078 -32.31 -16.06 17.12
CA ALA A 1078 -33.40 -15.22 17.61
C ALA A 1078 -33.51 -13.95 16.74
N PRO A 1079 -34.72 -13.50 16.35
CA PRO A 1079 -34.90 -12.21 15.68
C PRO A 1079 -34.38 -11.05 16.54
N ILE A 1080 -33.67 -10.11 15.92
CA ILE A 1080 -33.18 -8.91 16.62
C ILE A 1080 -34.30 -7.88 16.82
N THR A 1081 -34.32 -7.26 18.00
CA THR A 1081 -35.23 -6.15 18.31
C THR A 1081 -34.60 -4.79 18.01
N ARG A 1082 -35.43 -3.76 17.81
CA ARG A 1082 -34.96 -2.38 17.55
C ARG A 1082 -33.98 -1.86 18.61
N SER A 1083 -34.27 -2.06 19.90
CA SER A 1083 -33.37 -1.65 20.99
C SER A 1083 -32.02 -2.37 21.02
N GLU A 1084 -31.95 -3.62 20.55
CA GLU A 1084 -30.69 -4.38 20.46
C GLU A 1084 -29.85 -3.89 19.29
N MET A 1085 -30.46 -3.70 18.12
CA MET A 1085 -29.82 -3.08 16.95
C MET A 1085 -29.24 -1.71 17.28
N ALA A 1086 -30.01 -0.84 17.94
CA ALA A 1086 -29.51 0.47 18.35
C ALA A 1086 -28.30 0.37 19.30
N THR A 1087 -28.30 -0.60 20.21
CA THR A 1087 -27.18 -0.79 21.14
C THR A 1087 -25.94 -1.37 20.44
N MET A 1088 -26.10 -2.18 19.40
CA MET A 1088 -24.99 -2.67 18.57
C MET A 1088 -24.40 -1.54 17.71
N ILE A 1089 -25.23 -0.79 16.99
CA ILE A 1089 -24.76 0.34 16.15
C ILE A 1089 -24.08 1.41 17.02
N ALA A 1090 -24.65 1.78 18.18
CA ALA A 1090 -24.04 2.79 19.06
C ALA A 1090 -22.68 2.35 19.63
N ARG A 1091 -22.43 1.03 19.79
CA ARG A 1091 -21.11 0.51 20.17
C ARG A 1091 -20.12 0.52 19.01
N ALA A 1092 -20.56 0.15 17.81
CA ALA A 1092 -19.75 0.23 16.60
C ALA A 1092 -19.25 1.67 16.36
N LEU A 1093 -20.15 2.65 16.48
CA LEU A 1093 -19.85 4.07 16.38
C LEU A 1093 -19.20 4.67 17.65
N GLN A 1094 -18.86 3.85 18.65
CA GLN A 1094 -18.24 4.25 19.94
C GLN A 1094 -18.95 5.43 20.65
N LEU A 1095 -20.27 5.56 20.47
CA LEU A 1095 -21.03 6.72 20.94
C LEU A 1095 -21.10 6.78 22.47
N PRO A 1096 -21.06 7.99 23.07
CA PRO A 1096 -21.04 8.16 24.52
C PRO A 1096 -22.27 7.54 25.17
N THR A 1097 -22.04 6.64 26.13
CA THR A 1097 -23.06 5.93 26.91
C THR A 1097 -23.45 6.70 28.18
N GLU A 1098 -23.64 8.02 28.05
CA GLU A 1098 -24.17 8.83 29.14
C GLU A 1098 -25.56 8.34 29.56
N ALA A 1099 -25.82 8.25 30.87
CA ALA A 1099 -27.05 7.69 31.40
C ALA A 1099 -28.23 8.68 31.26
N ILE A 1100 -28.85 8.71 30.08
CA ILE A 1100 -30.07 9.49 29.87
C ILE A 1100 -31.27 8.80 30.51
N THR A 1101 -32.16 9.59 31.11
CA THR A 1101 -33.37 9.08 31.78
C THR A 1101 -34.57 9.01 30.84
N LYS A 1102 -34.54 9.77 29.74
CA LYS A 1102 -35.63 9.95 28.78
C LYS A 1102 -35.10 10.26 27.37
N THR A 1103 -35.76 9.69 26.37
CA THR A 1103 -35.69 10.01 24.94
C THR A 1103 -36.88 10.91 24.54
N ASP A 1104 -36.81 11.55 23.37
CA ASP A 1104 -37.93 12.36 22.83
C ASP A 1104 -39.01 11.52 22.11
N PHE A 1105 -38.88 10.19 22.06
CA PHE A 1105 -39.91 9.34 21.48
C PHE A 1105 -41.16 9.29 22.35
N THR A 1106 -42.33 9.24 21.73
CA THR A 1106 -43.63 9.28 22.43
C THR A 1106 -43.93 8.02 23.25
N ASP A 1107 -43.15 6.95 23.07
CA ASP A 1107 -43.19 5.70 23.82
C ASP A 1107 -41.91 5.42 24.64
N ASP A 1108 -41.20 6.48 25.07
CA ASP A 1108 -39.98 6.39 25.90
C ASP A 1108 -40.08 5.46 27.12
N ASP A 1109 -41.25 5.36 27.76
CA ASP A 1109 -41.50 4.46 28.90
C ASP A 1109 -41.36 2.97 28.55
N ARG A 1110 -41.46 2.62 27.25
CA ARG A 1110 -41.23 1.26 26.75
C ARG A 1110 -39.75 0.99 26.44
N ILE A 1111 -38.93 2.03 26.22
CA ILE A 1111 -37.53 1.85 25.83
C ILE A 1111 -36.76 1.36 27.06
N PRO A 1112 -36.16 0.15 27.02
CA PRO A 1112 -35.42 -0.38 28.17
C PRO A 1112 -34.31 0.57 28.60
N GLY A 1113 -34.13 0.77 29.90
CA GLY A 1113 -33.15 1.71 30.44
C GLY A 1113 -31.70 1.48 29.97
N TRP A 1114 -31.35 0.24 29.60
CA TRP A 1114 -30.04 -0.11 29.03
C TRP A 1114 -29.88 0.31 27.56
N ALA A 1115 -30.97 0.55 26.83
CA ALA A 1115 -30.98 0.94 25.42
C ALA A 1115 -31.20 2.44 25.22
N LYS A 1116 -31.77 3.17 26.20
CA LYS A 1116 -32.17 4.59 26.04
C LYS A 1116 -31.04 5.45 25.48
N SER A 1117 -29.84 5.41 26.09
CA SER A 1117 -28.68 6.19 25.65
C SER A 1117 -28.30 5.93 24.19
N ALA A 1118 -28.29 4.67 23.77
CA ALA A 1118 -28.00 4.30 22.39
C ALA A 1118 -29.08 4.82 21.43
N VAL A 1119 -30.36 4.65 21.77
CA VAL A 1119 -31.49 5.08 20.93
C VAL A 1119 -31.48 6.60 20.71
N GLU A 1120 -31.22 7.41 21.74
CA GLU A 1120 -31.17 8.86 21.60
C GLU A 1120 -29.94 9.36 20.83
N SER A 1121 -28.76 8.76 21.07
CA SER A 1121 -27.55 9.12 20.32
C SER A 1121 -27.70 8.82 18.82
N LEU A 1122 -28.29 7.67 18.47
CA LEU A 1122 -28.58 7.34 17.07
C LEU A 1122 -29.72 8.17 16.47
N ARG A 1123 -30.69 8.63 17.27
CA ARG A 1123 -31.74 9.55 16.82
C ARG A 1123 -31.16 10.92 16.44
N LYS A 1124 -30.18 11.43 17.22
CA LYS A 1124 -29.49 12.70 16.92
C LYS A 1124 -28.67 12.66 15.63
N LEU A 1125 -28.25 11.47 15.22
CA LEU A 1125 -27.53 11.21 13.96
C LEU A 1125 -28.46 10.83 12.79
N ASP A 1126 -29.79 10.92 12.97
CA ASP A 1126 -30.83 10.50 12.00
C ASP A 1126 -30.80 9.00 11.58
N ILE A 1127 -29.99 8.18 12.26
CA ILE A 1127 -29.82 6.75 11.97
C ILE A 1127 -31.10 5.99 12.26
N VAL A 1128 -31.64 6.16 13.48
CA VAL A 1128 -32.90 5.53 13.90
C VAL A 1128 -34.02 6.56 14.02
N ASN A 1129 -35.15 6.24 13.41
CA ASN A 1129 -36.30 7.12 13.31
C ASN A 1129 -37.57 6.49 13.90
N GLY A 1130 -38.47 7.35 14.36
CA GLY A 1130 -39.79 6.92 14.81
C GLY A 1130 -40.68 6.51 13.65
N ARG A 1131 -41.68 5.67 13.91
CA ARG A 1131 -42.82 5.51 12.99
C ARG A 1131 -43.59 6.84 12.89
N GLY A 1132 -44.45 6.98 11.89
CA GLY A 1132 -45.15 8.24 11.56
C GLY A 1132 -46.08 8.82 12.64
N ASP A 1133 -46.20 8.16 13.80
CA ASP A 1133 -46.89 8.63 15.01
C ASP A 1133 -45.92 9.08 16.13
N GLY A 1134 -44.61 9.13 15.87
CA GLY A 1134 -43.58 9.52 16.82
C GLY A 1134 -43.16 8.43 17.81
N LYS A 1135 -43.44 7.15 17.54
CA LYS A 1135 -43.01 6.01 18.39
C LYS A 1135 -41.78 5.31 17.86
N TYR A 1136 -40.89 4.89 18.76
CA TYR A 1136 -39.71 4.09 18.45
C TYR A 1136 -40.01 2.59 18.30
N VAL A 1137 -40.99 2.08 19.07
CA VAL A 1137 -41.37 0.66 19.17
C VAL A 1137 -40.19 -0.29 19.48
N PRO A 1138 -39.59 -0.20 20.69
CA PRO A 1138 -38.32 -0.86 21.02
C PRO A 1138 -38.32 -2.39 20.93
N ASP A 1139 -39.47 -3.02 21.24
CA ASP A 1139 -39.65 -4.48 21.25
C ASP A 1139 -39.96 -5.09 19.86
N ASP A 1140 -40.22 -4.25 18.85
CA ASP A 1140 -40.56 -4.74 17.52
C ASP A 1140 -39.33 -5.41 16.88
N LYS A 1141 -39.57 -6.53 16.21
CA LYS A 1141 -38.56 -7.25 15.42
C LYS A 1141 -38.17 -6.40 14.22
N LEU A 1142 -36.88 -6.33 13.93
CA LEU A 1142 -36.35 -5.59 12.79
C LEU A 1142 -36.48 -6.42 11.50
N THR A 1143 -37.03 -5.85 10.44
CA THR A 1143 -37.06 -6.51 9.12
C THR A 1143 -35.74 -6.34 8.37
N ARG A 1144 -35.50 -7.12 7.31
CA ARG A 1144 -34.29 -7.02 6.48
C ARG A 1144 -34.14 -5.62 5.88
N ALA A 1145 -35.23 -5.05 5.37
CA ALA A 1145 -35.26 -3.67 4.86
C ALA A 1145 -35.00 -2.61 5.94
N GLU A 1146 -35.63 -2.71 7.12
CA GLU A 1146 -35.39 -1.76 8.22
C GLU A 1146 -33.93 -1.81 8.72
N SER A 1147 -33.32 -3.01 8.70
CA SER A 1147 -31.91 -3.23 9.06
C SER A 1147 -30.97 -2.55 8.07
N VAL A 1148 -31.19 -2.72 6.77
CA VAL A 1148 -30.40 -2.10 5.71
C VAL A 1148 -30.45 -0.58 5.77
N VAL A 1149 -31.65 0.01 5.91
CA VAL A 1149 -31.82 1.46 5.99
C VAL A 1149 -31.12 2.04 7.22
N ALA A 1150 -31.11 1.33 8.35
CA ALA A 1150 -30.36 1.74 9.54
C ALA A 1150 -28.83 1.69 9.32
N LEU A 1151 -28.32 0.65 8.65
CA LEU A 1151 -26.89 0.51 8.35
C LEU A 1151 -26.41 1.57 7.33
N LEU A 1152 -27.12 1.80 6.23
CA LEU A 1152 -26.72 2.84 5.27
C LEU A 1152 -26.77 4.25 5.87
N ARG A 1153 -27.71 4.53 6.77
CA ARG A 1153 -27.70 5.80 7.53
C ARG A 1153 -26.57 5.88 8.54
N MET A 1154 -26.16 4.77 9.15
CA MET A 1154 -24.97 4.69 9.99
C MET A 1154 -23.73 5.06 9.16
N LEU A 1155 -23.53 4.46 7.98
CA LEU A 1155 -22.39 4.77 7.09
C LEU A 1155 -22.41 6.23 6.62
N ARG A 1156 -23.58 6.75 6.22
CA ARG A 1156 -23.76 8.17 5.91
C ARG A 1156 -23.44 9.11 7.07
N SER A 1157 -23.76 8.71 8.30
CA SER A 1157 -23.39 9.50 9.50
C SER A 1157 -21.89 9.51 9.77
N GLN A 1158 -21.11 8.61 9.16
CA GLN A 1158 -19.65 8.57 9.19
C GLN A 1158 -19.00 9.28 7.99
N GLY A 1159 -19.79 9.86 7.08
CA GLY A 1159 -19.27 10.56 5.90
C GLY A 1159 -18.94 9.66 4.69
N GLN A 1160 -19.43 8.42 4.68
CA GLN A 1160 -19.48 7.59 3.46
C GLN A 1160 -20.76 7.94 2.68
N ASP A 1161 -20.67 8.22 1.38
CA ASP A 1161 -21.77 8.75 0.54
C ASP A 1161 -22.92 7.73 0.27
#